data_AF-A0A1G7VR28-F1
#
_entry.id   AF-A0A1G7VR28-F1
#
_cell.length_a   1.000
_cell.length_b   1.000
_cell.length_c   1.000
_cell.angle_alpha   90.00
_cell.angle_beta   90.00
_cell.angle_gamma   90.00
#
_symmetry.space_group_name_H-M   'P 1'
#
loop_
_entity.id
_entity.type
_entity.pdbx_description
1 polymer ?
#
loop_
_entity_poly.entity_id
_entity_poly.type
_entity_poly.pdbx_seq_one_letter_code
_entity_poly.pdbx_strand_id
1 'polypeptide(L)'
;MNPVIRRKHKLKKPTKQLNGFCGRKCDAVTPVIKKYSFYLYSKQQCTLEQFDGTDLFIEGLKIMLGEMPIEEGSFQMGRVVYNNNVLVQVENFVEKWTDACPQVRRLPAYFRKLNEGDYFYIIDASFPTINRQIALVWLWAHYAGVDARKARDNYLLYHGYLKYKYDYYSFGFDARKIFEGEVDKSKRTCRFCHGVTKENERAEDYRKHGVPIVKFGNKTNAHAISDALGNKLLFCLEECETCNNSLAKVENNFIALMDWRRALFGITKKDNELPNVFGKGSALRINEDGSQTLYIDQDTLIGRDVNEGSYELRLINKKTMSPQGVYRALCKYVIDLMPTTYLSHFSQTIEWIKGNVNAVSLPKVLVAYNMPFVSQPVLDMYYYKGKDGCQPLCTALLHVCDTSYLFILPFADTDEAHFLGEGKLDNHWGQFKQFMPIRWSEEDMSDYRPSSPWIEMTLSTGDTHVKIVPNDDPHLKQPISKPKEGAKKKEFPEEQVFPTFDMRQIHIIGTKENKFEVLNENPIAPDALHGATIECNDLTIFADLRNNTISVHVDFVILDPIGKVPYLEYDFNTDFVFDNLKKHLVITDDYLAFDYQLSVAAFYLGCINADNFFKKRVDQTQYAICTVVKTLCNDERTIHHIKYVVTSEKGCVYEFFDKNVHNNPFDF
;
A
#
# COMPACT_ATOMS: atom_id res chain seq x y z
N MET A 1 -48.52 -24.89 36.17
CA MET A 1 -47.95 -23.57 36.49
C MET A 1 -47.62 -22.86 35.19
N ASN A 2 -48.24 -21.69 34.97
CA ASN A 2 -48.06 -20.78 33.83
C ASN A 2 -46.96 -19.74 34.18
N PRO A 3 -46.40 -18.94 33.22
CA PRO A 3 -46.70 -18.90 31.79
C PRO A 3 -45.48 -18.84 30.84
N VAL A 4 -45.61 -19.55 29.71
CA VAL A 4 -44.84 -19.36 28.48
C VAL A 4 -45.59 -18.35 27.59
N ILE A 5 -44.94 -17.27 27.19
CA ILE A 5 -45.52 -16.25 26.30
C ILE A 5 -45.42 -16.71 24.84
N ARG A 6 -46.59 -16.73 24.20
CA ARG A 6 -46.87 -17.16 22.82
C ARG A 6 -46.61 -16.05 21.80
N ARG A 7 -46.08 -16.38 20.63
CA ARG A 7 -46.54 -15.78 19.36
C ARG A 7 -46.83 -16.88 18.34
N LYS A 8 -47.99 -16.73 17.70
CA LYS A 8 -48.71 -17.74 16.90
C LYS A 8 -48.25 -17.72 15.44
N HIS A 9 -48.01 -18.91 14.89
CA HIS A 9 -48.21 -19.20 13.46
C HIS A 9 -49.65 -19.64 13.21
N LYS A 10 -50.19 -19.34 12.02
CA LYS A 10 -51.41 -20.00 11.51
C LYS A 10 -51.28 -20.32 10.02
N LEU A 11 -51.88 -21.45 9.69
CA LEU A 11 -51.80 -22.28 8.48
C LEU A 11 -52.60 -21.75 7.27
N LYS A 12 -52.28 -22.32 6.10
CA LYS A 12 -52.92 -22.15 4.78
C LYS A 12 -54.26 -22.91 4.62
N LYS A 13 -55.20 -22.25 3.92
CA LYS A 13 -56.25 -22.69 2.92
C LYS A 13 -57.40 -23.62 3.43
N PRO A 14 -58.65 -23.58 2.89
CA PRO A 14 -59.00 -23.54 1.44
C PRO A 14 -60.21 -22.67 0.99
N THR A 15 -60.48 -22.81 -0.31
CA THR A 15 -61.42 -22.21 -1.28
C THR A 15 -62.91 -22.10 -0.93
N LYS A 16 -63.59 -21.07 -1.47
CA LYS A 16 -65.02 -21.09 -1.84
C LYS A 16 -65.27 -20.30 -3.14
N GLN A 17 -66.14 -20.85 -3.97
CA GLN A 17 -66.51 -20.44 -5.34
C GLN A 17 -67.59 -19.34 -5.41
N LEU A 18 -67.46 -18.54 -6.48
CA LEU A 18 -68.44 -18.02 -7.45
C LEU A 18 -69.65 -17.12 -7.06
N ASN A 19 -69.72 -16.02 -7.84
CA ASN A 19 -70.85 -15.18 -8.32
C ASN A 19 -70.80 -13.76 -7.74
N GLY A 20 -70.92 -12.65 -8.48
CA GLY A 20 -71.03 -12.34 -9.90
C GLY A 20 -71.07 -10.81 -10.05
N PHE A 21 -71.01 -10.32 -11.29
CA PHE A 21 -71.29 -8.95 -11.75
C PHE A 21 -70.26 -7.82 -11.50
N CYS A 22 -69.48 -7.61 -12.56
CA CYS A 22 -69.34 -6.35 -13.30
C CYS A 22 -68.99 -5.06 -12.54
N GLY A 23 -67.69 -4.77 -12.50
CA GLY A 23 -67.16 -3.41 -12.45
C GLY A 23 -65.69 -3.45 -12.82
N ARG A 24 -65.32 -3.01 -14.03
CA ARG A 24 -63.92 -2.91 -14.47
C ARG A 24 -63.15 -2.02 -13.49
N LYS A 25 -62.29 -2.60 -12.65
CA LYS A 25 -61.19 -1.88 -12.01
C LYS A 25 -59.95 -2.17 -12.84
N CYS A 26 -59.40 -1.12 -13.42
CA CYS A 26 -58.07 -1.13 -14.02
C CYS A 26 -57.08 -1.69 -13.00
N ASP A 27 -56.24 -2.63 -13.44
CA ASP A 27 -55.10 -3.10 -12.67
C ASP A 27 -54.21 -1.89 -12.35
N ALA A 28 -54.06 -1.58 -11.06
CA ALA A 28 -53.10 -0.59 -10.62
C ALA A 28 -51.71 -1.15 -10.88
N VAL A 29 -51.12 -0.73 -12.00
CA VAL A 29 -49.72 -0.98 -12.35
C VAL A 29 -48.88 -0.43 -11.20
N THR A 30 -48.22 -1.30 -10.44
CA THR A 30 -47.22 -0.89 -9.46
C THR A 30 -46.18 -0.04 -10.20
N PRO A 31 -45.94 1.22 -9.82
CA PRO A 31 -45.02 2.08 -10.55
C PRO A 31 -43.63 1.43 -10.57
N VAL A 32 -43.05 1.30 -11.77
CA VAL A 32 -41.66 0.87 -11.91
C VAL A 32 -40.78 1.96 -11.29
N ILE A 33 -40.06 1.62 -10.22
CA ILE A 33 -39.10 2.52 -9.59
C ILE A 33 -37.80 2.44 -10.39
N LYS A 34 -37.33 3.58 -10.89
CA LYS A 34 -36.05 3.73 -11.58
C LYS A 34 -35.06 4.48 -10.68
N LYS A 35 -33.80 4.12 -10.83
CA LYS A 35 -32.68 4.82 -10.22
C LYS A 35 -32.10 5.82 -11.21
N TYR A 36 -31.95 7.06 -10.77
CA TYR A 36 -31.19 8.08 -11.50
C TYR A 36 -30.12 8.65 -10.59
N SER A 37 -28.97 8.99 -11.17
CA SER A 37 -27.82 9.49 -10.41
C SER A 37 -27.03 10.49 -11.23
N PHE A 38 -26.55 11.55 -10.59
CA PHE A 38 -25.70 12.56 -11.22
C PHE A 38 -24.78 13.20 -10.18
N TYR A 39 -23.68 13.76 -10.65
CA TYR A 39 -22.69 14.49 -9.86
C TYR A 39 -22.96 15.98 -9.91
N LEU A 40 -22.69 16.64 -8.79
CA LEU A 40 -22.65 18.09 -8.67
C LEU A 40 -21.28 18.50 -8.12
N TYR A 41 -20.49 19.20 -8.92
CA TYR A 41 -19.14 19.65 -8.56
C TYR A 41 -19.03 21.16 -8.55
N SER A 42 -18.65 21.72 -7.40
CA SER A 42 -18.28 23.13 -7.25
C SER A 42 -16.97 23.23 -6.48
N LYS A 43 -16.42 24.45 -6.37
CA LYS A 43 -15.21 24.71 -5.57
C LYS A 43 -15.38 24.33 -4.10
N GLN A 44 -16.59 24.50 -3.56
CA GLN A 44 -16.89 24.27 -2.15
C GLN A 44 -17.16 22.80 -1.85
N GLN A 45 -17.72 22.04 -2.79
CA GLN A 45 -18.11 20.65 -2.55
C GLN A 45 -18.34 19.85 -3.83
N CYS A 46 -18.03 18.56 -3.75
CA CYS A 46 -18.31 17.56 -4.78
C CYS A 46 -19.25 16.49 -4.21
N THR A 47 -20.39 16.25 -4.84
CA THR A 47 -21.43 15.35 -4.32
C THR A 47 -21.98 14.44 -5.42
N LEU A 48 -22.32 13.20 -5.05
CA LEU A 48 -23.12 12.30 -5.88
C LEU A 48 -24.56 12.31 -5.36
N GLU A 49 -25.48 12.66 -6.23
CA GLU A 49 -26.90 12.60 -5.98
C GLU A 49 -27.48 11.32 -6.58
N GLN A 50 -28.14 10.49 -5.76
CA GLN A 50 -28.84 9.28 -6.18
C GLN A 50 -30.30 9.30 -5.72
N PHE A 51 -31.22 9.05 -6.64
CA PHE A 51 -32.64 9.02 -6.37
C PHE A 51 -33.29 7.76 -6.92
N ASP A 52 -34.10 7.12 -6.10
CA ASP A 52 -35.00 6.04 -6.50
C ASP A 52 -36.42 6.63 -6.58
N GLY A 53 -37.00 6.66 -7.79
CA GLY A 53 -38.30 7.30 -8.02
C GLY A 53 -39.05 6.77 -9.23
N THR A 54 -40.29 7.20 -9.40
CA THR A 54 -41.13 6.84 -10.57
C THR A 54 -40.62 7.51 -11.84
N ASP A 55 -41.01 7.00 -13.02
CA ASP A 55 -40.65 7.60 -14.31
C ASP A 55 -40.98 9.09 -14.39
N LEU A 56 -42.17 9.48 -13.93
CA LEU A 56 -42.62 10.87 -13.84
C LEU A 56 -41.69 11.74 -12.98
N PHE A 57 -41.22 11.23 -11.85
CA PHE A 57 -40.28 11.96 -11.00
C PHE A 57 -38.94 12.15 -11.70
N ILE A 58 -38.41 11.10 -12.33
CA ILE A 58 -37.11 11.14 -13.00
C ILE A 58 -37.13 12.07 -14.21
N GLU A 59 -38.22 12.06 -14.99
CA GLU A 59 -38.43 13.02 -16.09
C GLU A 59 -38.52 14.46 -15.56
N GLY A 60 -39.31 14.68 -14.50
CA GLY A 60 -39.39 15.99 -13.85
C GLY A 60 -38.02 16.49 -13.37
N LEU A 61 -37.21 15.62 -12.78
CA LEU A 61 -35.87 15.95 -12.30
C LEU A 61 -34.94 16.34 -13.46
N LYS A 62 -34.99 15.62 -14.58
CA LYS A 62 -34.22 15.96 -15.79
C LYS A 62 -34.65 17.29 -16.39
N ILE A 63 -35.95 17.58 -16.42
CA ILE A 63 -36.49 18.87 -16.89
C ILE A 63 -35.94 20.01 -16.00
N MET A 64 -36.04 19.88 -14.68
CA MET A 64 -35.54 20.90 -13.75
C MET A 64 -34.03 21.14 -13.92
N LEU A 65 -33.23 20.09 -14.08
CA LEU A 65 -31.79 20.23 -14.37
C LEU A 65 -31.53 20.89 -15.74
N GLY A 66 -32.40 20.66 -16.73
CA GLY A 66 -32.31 21.28 -18.07
C GLY A 66 -32.76 22.73 -18.14
N GLU A 67 -33.58 23.18 -17.19
CA GLU A 67 -34.02 24.58 -17.06
C GLU A 67 -33.03 25.46 -16.28
N MET A 68 -31.98 24.86 -15.72
CA MET A 68 -30.89 25.60 -15.09
C MET A 68 -30.13 26.45 -16.12
N PRO A 69 -29.49 27.56 -15.70
CA PRO A 69 -28.68 28.45 -16.56
C PRO A 69 -27.36 27.77 -16.98
N ILE A 70 -27.46 26.77 -17.85
CA ILE A 70 -26.33 26.04 -18.43
C ILE A 70 -25.63 26.96 -19.43
N GLU A 71 -24.38 27.29 -19.16
CA GLU A 71 -23.57 28.15 -20.03
C GLU A 71 -22.85 27.34 -21.12
N GLU A 72 -22.44 26.12 -20.79
CA GLU A 72 -21.72 25.23 -21.70
C GLU A 72 -22.18 23.78 -21.48
N GLY A 73 -22.48 23.05 -22.56
CA GLY A 73 -22.88 21.63 -22.51
C GLY A 73 -24.39 21.41 -22.40
N SER A 74 -24.81 20.47 -21.55
CA SER A 74 -26.20 20.07 -21.33
C SER A 74 -26.46 19.68 -19.87
N PHE A 75 -27.70 19.36 -19.51
CA PHE A 75 -28.03 18.89 -18.15
C PHE A 75 -27.39 17.54 -17.78
N GLN A 76 -26.92 16.77 -18.77
CA GLN A 76 -26.20 15.51 -18.54
C GLN A 76 -24.70 15.72 -18.37
N MET A 77 -24.15 16.80 -18.92
CA MET A 77 -22.76 17.21 -18.72
C MET A 77 -22.66 18.67 -19.10
N GLY A 78 -22.59 19.55 -18.10
CA GLY A 78 -22.61 20.98 -18.38
C GLY A 78 -22.15 21.82 -17.21
N ARG A 79 -21.64 23.00 -17.57
CA ARG A 79 -21.30 24.09 -16.65
C ARG A 79 -22.52 24.95 -16.43
N VAL A 80 -22.86 25.19 -15.17
CA VAL A 80 -23.99 26.02 -14.76
C VAL A 80 -23.46 27.20 -13.95
N VAL A 81 -24.00 28.39 -14.23
CA VAL A 81 -23.74 29.59 -13.43
C VAL A 81 -24.80 29.69 -12.35
N TYR A 82 -24.40 29.62 -11.08
CA TYR A 82 -25.35 29.73 -9.98
C TYR A 82 -25.92 31.15 -9.90
N ASN A 83 -27.25 31.23 -9.82
CA ASN A 83 -27.99 32.41 -9.42
C ASN A 83 -29.11 32.01 -8.47
N ASN A 84 -29.67 32.96 -7.72
CA ASN A 84 -30.71 32.68 -6.73
C ASN A 84 -31.98 32.01 -7.32
N ASN A 85 -32.26 32.16 -8.62
CA ASN A 85 -33.39 31.46 -9.25
C ASN A 85 -33.17 29.95 -9.29
N VAL A 86 -31.92 29.47 -9.38
CA VAL A 86 -31.60 28.03 -9.33
C VAL A 86 -32.07 27.43 -8.00
N LEU A 87 -31.80 28.08 -6.87
CA LEU A 87 -32.23 27.59 -5.57
C LEU A 87 -33.77 27.58 -5.46
N VAL A 88 -34.44 28.64 -5.92
CA VAL A 88 -35.91 28.72 -5.94
C VAL A 88 -36.52 27.59 -6.79
N GLN A 89 -35.95 27.33 -7.98
CA GLN A 89 -36.38 26.23 -8.84
C GLN A 89 -36.23 24.87 -8.15
N VAL A 90 -35.09 24.64 -7.48
CA VAL A 90 -34.82 23.41 -6.74
C VAL A 90 -35.78 23.25 -5.55
N GLU A 91 -36.06 24.32 -4.81
CA GLU A 91 -36.99 24.30 -3.67
C GLU A 91 -38.44 24.00 -4.12
N ASN A 92 -38.90 24.62 -5.20
CA ASN A 92 -40.21 24.33 -5.80
C ASN A 92 -40.30 22.88 -6.28
N PHE A 93 -39.22 22.35 -6.87
CA PHE A 93 -39.15 20.95 -7.26
C PHE A 93 -39.22 20.01 -6.06
N VAL A 94 -38.49 20.32 -4.99
CA VAL A 94 -38.49 19.56 -3.73
C VAL A 94 -39.88 19.56 -3.10
N GLU A 95 -40.56 20.69 -3.02
CA GLU A 95 -41.92 20.80 -2.48
C GLU A 95 -42.89 19.89 -3.24
N LYS A 96 -42.84 19.91 -4.58
CA LYS A 96 -43.68 19.09 -5.44
C LYS A 96 -43.44 17.58 -5.30
N TRP A 97 -42.19 17.16 -5.12
CA TRP A 97 -41.80 15.75 -5.23
C TRP A 97 -41.42 15.06 -3.93
N THR A 98 -41.38 15.80 -2.82
CA THR A 98 -40.97 15.29 -1.51
C THR A 98 -41.78 14.06 -1.07
N ASP A 99 -43.09 14.04 -1.30
CA ASP A 99 -43.94 12.93 -0.87
C ASP A 99 -43.68 11.66 -1.70
N ALA A 100 -43.34 11.83 -2.97
CA ALA A 100 -43.04 10.73 -3.90
C ALA A 100 -41.60 10.21 -3.75
N CYS A 101 -40.64 11.10 -3.49
CA CYS A 101 -39.23 10.78 -3.31
C CYS A 101 -38.63 11.63 -2.18
N PRO A 102 -38.73 11.20 -0.90
CA PRO A 102 -38.25 11.97 0.24
C PRO A 102 -36.75 12.31 0.20
N GLN A 103 -35.96 11.52 -0.54
CA GLN A 103 -34.53 11.74 -0.75
C GLN A 103 -34.24 13.11 -1.40
N VAL A 104 -35.18 13.66 -2.18
CA VAL A 104 -35.04 14.95 -2.88
C VAL A 104 -34.76 16.13 -1.93
N ARG A 105 -35.22 16.03 -0.67
CA ARG A 105 -35.05 17.08 0.37
C ARG A 105 -33.59 17.47 0.64
N ARG A 106 -32.62 16.65 0.24
CA ARG A 106 -31.20 16.97 0.43
C ARG A 106 -30.64 17.92 -0.63
N LEU A 107 -31.27 18.05 -1.81
CA LEU A 107 -30.76 18.89 -2.90
C LEU A 107 -30.53 20.35 -2.51
N PRO A 108 -31.45 21.06 -1.81
CA PRO A 108 -31.25 22.47 -1.47
C PRO A 108 -29.99 22.72 -0.64
N ALA A 109 -29.57 21.76 0.19
CA ALA A 109 -28.37 21.89 1.03
C ALA A 109 -27.08 22.02 0.20
N TYR A 110 -27.06 21.50 -1.02
CA TYR A 110 -25.96 21.72 -1.95
C TYR A 110 -25.90 23.19 -2.38
N PHE A 111 -27.00 23.69 -2.95
CA PHE A 111 -27.08 25.02 -3.57
C PHE A 111 -26.92 26.17 -2.57
N ARG A 112 -27.38 26.01 -1.32
CA ARG A 112 -27.23 27.03 -0.26
C ARG A 112 -25.78 27.36 0.11
N LYS A 113 -24.80 26.58 -0.33
CA LYS A 113 -23.36 26.85 -0.10
C LYS A 113 -22.70 27.60 -1.25
N LEU A 114 -23.43 27.88 -2.34
CA LEU A 114 -22.93 28.61 -3.50
C LEU A 114 -23.28 30.09 -3.38
N ASN A 115 -22.39 30.94 -3.87
CA ASN A 115 -22.63 32.37 -3.97
C ASN A 115 -23.10 32.74 -5.38
N GLU A 116 -23.86 33.83 -5.51
CA GLU A 116 -24.27 34.37 -6.81
C GLU A 116 -23.05 34.49 -7.75
N GLY A 117 -23.14 33.89 -8.95
CA GLY A 117 -22.05 33.85 -9.93
C GLY A 117 -21.05 32.70 -9.77
N ASP A 118 -21.13 31.86 -8.73
CA ASP A 118 -20.31 30.66 -8.63
C ASP A 118 -20.64 29.66 -9.75
N TYR A 119 -19.64 28.91 -10.19
CA TYR A 119 -19.83 27.85 -11.17
C TYR A 119 -19.95 26.49 -10.50
N PHE A 120 -20.84 25.66 -11.02
CA PHE A 120 -20.87 24.23 -10.72
C PHE A 120 -21.11 23.39 -11.98
N TYR A 121 -20.74 22.11 -11.91
CA TYR A 121 -20.88 21.18 -13.02
C TYR A 121 -21.85 20.07 -12.66
N ILE A 122 -22.73 19.75 -13.61
CA ILE A 122 -23.62 18.59 -13.55
C ILE A 122 -23.02 17.51 -14.45
N ILE A 123 -22.99 16.25 -13.97
CA ILE A 123 -22.52 15.11 -14.77
C ILE A 123 -23.40 13.90 -14.49
N ASP A 124 -24.08 13.37 -15.49
CA ASP A 124 -24.86 12.15 -15.40
C ASP A 124 -23.94 10.99 -14.94
N ALA A 125 -24.40 10.21 -13.95
CA ALA A 125 -23.56 9.18 -13.36
C ALA A 125 -23.31 7.98 -14.28
N SER A 126 -24.04 7.88 -15.40
CA SER A 126 -23.76 6.91 -16.46
C SER A 126 -22.51 7.26 -17.27
N PHE A 127 -22.01 8.50 -17.20
CA PHE A 127 -20.80 8.88 -17.91
C PHE A 127 -19.52 8.32 -17.28
N PRO A 128 -18.51 7.98 -18.10
CA PRO A 128 -17.25 7.46 -17.60
C PRO A 128 -16.53 8.42 -16.65
N THR A 129 -15.61 7.87 -15.85
CA THR A 129 -14.77 8.62 -14.91
C THR A 129 -14.04 9.81 -15.55
N ILE A 130 -13.71 9.75 -16.85
CA ILE A 130 -13.03 10.84 -17.54
C ILE A 130 -13.84 12.14 -17.54
N ASN A 131 -15.17 12.05 -17.67
CA ASN A 131 -16.05 13.21 -17.69
C ASN A 131 -16.04 13.92 -16.33
N ARG A 132 -15.95 13.14 -15.24
CA ARG A 132 -15.79 13.66 -13.87
C ARG A 132 -14.50 14.44 -13.72
N GLN A 133 -13.39 13.88 -14.21
CA GLN A 133 -12.08 14.52 -14.16
C GLN A 133 -12.04 15.81 -15.00
N ILE A 134 -12.61 15.77 -16.21
CA ILE A 134 -12.73 16.96 -17.08
C ILE A 134 -13.51 18.08 -16.39
N ALA A 135 -14.61 17.77 -15.71
CA ALA A 135 -15.36 18.78 -14.98
C ALA A 135 -14.55 19.44 -13.87
N LEU A 136 -13.70 18.68 -13.17
CA LEU A 136 -12.80 19.24 -12.16
C LEU A 136 -11.67 20.07 -12.78
N VAL A 137 -11.09 19.62 -13.90
CA VAL A 137 -10.11 20.39 -14.67
C VAL A 137 -10.71 21.73 -15.09
N TRP A 138 -11.92 21.72 -15.63
CA TRP A 138 -12.64 22.93 -16.00
C TRP A 138 -12.91 23.84 -14.81
N LEU A 139 -13.42 23.27 -13.72
CA LEU A 139 -13.71 23.99 -12.48
C LEU A 139 -12.45 24.69 -11.96
N TRP A 140 -11.35 23.97 -11.81
CA TRP A 140 -10.11 24.53 -11.27
C TRP A 140 -9.42 25.49 -12.23
N ALA A 141 -9.43 25.23 -13.54
CA ALA A 141 -8.90 26.17 -14.53
C ALA A 141 -9.63 27.52 -14.46
N HIS A 142 -10.96 27.49 -14.36
CA HIS A 142 -11.77 28.69 -14.21
C HIS A 142 -11.38 29.48 -12.95
N TYR A 143 -11.31 28.81 -11.79
CA TYR A 143 -10.95 29.48 -10.53
C TYR A 143 -9.49 29.95 -10.49
N ALA A 144 -8.61 29.36 -11.29
CA ALA A 144 -7.23 29.80 -11.48
C ALA A 144 -7.12 30.96 -12.50
N GLY A 145 -8.21 31.39 -13.14
CA GLY A 145 -8.19 32.42 -14.18
C GLY A 145 -7.57 31.94 -15.50
N VAL A 146 -7.49 30.62 -15.70
CA VAL A 146 -6.94 29.98 -16.90
C VAL A 146 -8.09 29.62 -17.86
N ASP A 147 -7.82 29.66 -19.16
CA ASP A 147 -8.77 29.22 -20.18
C ASP A 147 -9.15 27.74 -19.98
N ALA A 148 -10.37 27.51 -19.50
CA ALA A 148 -10.88 26.18 -19.18
C ALA A 148 -10.94 25.26 -20.42
N ARG A 149 -11.22 25.80 -21.62
CA ARG A 149 -11.25 24.98 -22.85
C ARG A 149 -9.86 24.47 -23.19
N LYS A 150 -8.85 25.36 -23.14
CA LYS A 150 -7.45 24.95 -23.33
C LYS A 150 -7.00 23.95 -22.27
N ALA A 151 -7.35 24.15 -21.01
CA ALA A 151 -7.03 23.22 -19.94
C ALA A 151 -7.62 21.82 -20.19
N ARG A 152 -8.90 21.75 -20.61
CA ARG A 152 -9.53 20.49 -21.02
C ARG A 152 -8.82 19.87 -22.22
N ASP A 153 -8.56 20.64 -23.26
CA ASP A 153 -7.99 20.10 -24.50
C ASP A 153 -6.59 19.52 -24.24
N ASN A 154 -5.78 20.20 -23.43
CA ASN A 154 -4.50 19.68 -22.95
C ASN A 154 -4.70 18.39 -22.14
N TYR A 155 -5.65 18.38 -21.20
CA TYR A 155 -5.95 17.20 -20.40
C TYR A 155 -6.40 16.01 -21.26
N LEU A 156 -7.25 16.23 -22.26
CA LEU A 156 -7.70 15.21 -23.21
C LEU A 156 -6.57 14.71 -24.12
N LEU A 157 -5.67 15.59 -24.54
CA LEU A 157 -4.52 15.20 -25.35
C LEU A 157 -3.64 14.18 -24.62
N TYR A 158 -3.38 14.42 -23.33
CA TYR A 158 -2.54 13.54 -22.51
C TYR A 158 -3.28 12.28 -22.05
N HIS A 159 -4.44 12.45 -21.42
CA HIS A 159 -5.19 11.32 -20.86
C HIS A 159 -5.92 10.49 -21.92
N GLY A 160 -6.19 11.05 -23.11
CA GLY A 160 -6.79 10.34 -24.24
C GLY A 160 -5.89 9.23 -24.75
N TYR A 161 -4.60 9.53 -24.98
CA TYR A 161 -3.63 8.52 -25.40
C TYR A 161 -3.43 7.43 -24.34
N LEU A 162 -3.29 7.83 -23.07
CA LEU A 162 -3.16 6.88 -21.97
C LEU A 162 -4.39 5.95 -21.88
N LYS A 163 -5.60 6.46 -22.05
CA LYS A 163 -6.82 5.61 -22.03
C LYS A 163 -6.97 4.72 -23.26
N TYR A 164 -6.43 5.13 -24.39
CA TYR A 164 -6.36 4.27 -25.56
C TYR A 164 -5.45 3.06 -25.28
N LYS A 165 -4.26 3.30 -24.74
CA LYS A 165 -3.23 2.27 -24.51
C LYS A 165 -3.45 1.44 -23.23
N TYR A 166 -4.09 2.01 -22.23
CA TYR A 166 -4.25 1.40 -20.90
C TYR A 166 -5.72 1.35 -20.47
N ASP A 167 -6.07 0.33 -19.70
CA ASP A 167 -7.24 0.39 -18.81
C ASP A 167 -6.89 1.30 -17.64
N TYR A 168 -7.74 2.29 -17.39
CA TYR A 168 -7.42 3.39 -16.48
C TYR A 168 -8.42 3.50 -15.33
N TYR A 169 -7.89 3.47 -14.11
CA TYR A 169 -8.65 3.62 -12.89
C TYR A 169 -8.07 4.77 -12.06
N SER A 170 -8.94 5.58 -11.44
CA SER A 170 -8.55 6.78 -10.69
C SER A 170 -9.39 6.89 -9.42
N PHE A 171 -8.72 7.12 -8.30
CA PHE A 171 -9.30 7.11 -6.95
C PHE A 171 -8.89 8.38 -6.20
N GLY A 172 -9.78 8.88 -5.34
CA GLY A 172 -9.50 9.99 -4.41
C GLY A 172 -9.63 11.39 -5.00
N PHE A 173 -9.79 11.52 -6.32
CA PHE A 173 -9.77 12.81 -7.01
C PHE A 173 -11.03 13.68 -6.86
N ASP A 174 -12.21 13.11 -6.51
CA ASP A 174 -13.49 13.83 -6.47
C ASP A 174 -14.22 13.81 -5.12
N ALA A 175 -13.47 13.73 -4.01
CA ALA A 175 -13.97 13.75 -2.63
C ALA A 175 -14.97 12.63 -2.26
N ARG A 176 -15.07 11.58 -3.09
CA ARG A 176 -16.00 10.47 -2.88
C ARG A 176 -15.39 9.34 -2.08
N LYS A 177 -16.20 8.78 -1.17
CA LYS A 177 -15.87 7.52 -0.51
C LYS A 177 -16.00 6.36 -1.50
N ILE A 178 -14.96 5.57 -1.61
CA ILE A 178 -14.88 4.37 -2.44
C ILE A 178 -14.58 3.18 -1.52
N PHE A 179 -15.37 2.13 -1.69
CA PHE A 179 -15.21 0.87 -0.99
C PHE A 179 -14.93 -0.20 -2.04
N GLU A 180 -13.66 -0.54 -2.23
CA GLU A 180 -13.20 -1.47 -3.26
C GLU A 180 -13.29 -2.92 -2.76
N GLY A 181 -13.68 -3.84 -3.64
CA GLY A 181 -13.85 -5.26 -3.33
C GLY A 181 -15.27 -5.69 -2.94
N GLU A 182 -15.44 -6.97 -2.57
CA GLU A 182 -16.73 -7.58 -2.29
C GLU A 182 -17.45 -6.96 -1.07
N VAL A 183 -18.68 -6.49 -1.30
CA VAL A 183 -19.51 -5.80 -0.32
C VAL A 183 -20.03 -6.75 0.75
N ASP A 184 -20.42 -7.96 0.35
CA ASP A 184 -20.90 -9.04 1.21
C ASP A 184 -19.73 -9.70 1.96
N LYS A 185 -19.68 -9.47 3.28
CA LYS A 185 -18.60 -10.00 4.13
C LYS A 185 -18.42 -11.52 4.02
N SER A 186 -19.50 -12.28 3.79
CA SER A 186 -19.43 -13.75 3.72
C SER A 186 -18.69 -14.25 2.47
N LYS A 187 -18.64 -13.43 1.41
CA LYS A 187 -18.04 -13.77 0.12
C LYS A 187 -16.61 -13.24 -0.06
N ARG A 188 -16.14 -12.40 0.85
CA ARG A 188 -14.81 -11.79 0.77
C ARG A 188 -13.71 -12.83 0.87
N THR A 189 -12.68 -12.59 0.06
CA THR A 189 -11.41 -13.31 0.08
C THR A 189 -10.30 -12.28 0.28
N CYS A 190 -9.38 -12.54 1.21
CA CYS A 190 -8.32 -11.58 1.51
C CYS A 190 -7.35 -11.44 0.34
N ARG A 191 -6.99 -10.22 -0.04
CA ARG A 191 -6.07 -9.96 -1.17
C ARG A 191 -4.63 -10.42 -0.92
N PHE A 192 -4.22 -10.54 0.35
CA PHE A 192 -2.83 -10.85 0.72
C PHE A 192 -2.61 -12.28 1.21
N CYS A 193 -3.56 -12.84 1.95
CA CYS A 193 -3.43 -14.21 2.50
C CYS A 193 -4.45 -15.19 1.91
N HIS A 194 -5.29 -14.74 0.98
CA HIS A 194 -6.39 -15.51 0.39
C HIS A 194 -7.39 -16.07 1.40
N GLY A 195 -7.30 -15.65 2.67
CA GLY A 195 -8.15 -16.11 3.73
C GLY A 195 -9.60 -15.71 3.53
N VAL A 196 -10.50 -16.59 3.94
CA VAL A 196 -11.96 -16.42 3.82
C VAL A 196 -12.60 -16.32 5.20
N THR A 197 -13.82 -15.81 5.26
CA THR A 197 -14.59 -15.81 6.52
C THR A 197 -15.06 -17.22 6.89
N LYS A 198 -15.34 -17.44 8.17
CA LYS A 198 -15.98 -18.69 8.62
C LYS A 198 -17.41 -18.84 8.08
N GLU A 199 -18.07 -17.73 7.76
CA GLU A 199 -19.40 -17.68 7.18
C GLU A 199 -19.41 -17.95 5.66
N ASN A 200 -18.24 -18.06 5.03
CA ASN A 200 -18.14 -18.42 3.63
C ASN A 200 -18.68 -19.84 3.40
N GLU A 201 -19.53 -20.02 2.39
CA GLU A 201 -20.17 -21.31 2.09
C GLU A 201 -19.17 -22.43 1.81
N ARG A 202 -17.95 -22.09 1.37
CA ARG A 202 -16.86 -23.02 1.07
C ARG A 202 -15.75 -23.03 2.13
N ALA A 203 -15.97 -22.41 3.29
CA ALA A 203 -14.94 -22.26 4.33
C ALA A 203 -14.29 -23.60 4.74
N GLU A 204 -15.08 -24.68 4.85
CA GLU A 204 -14.56 -26.01 5.20
C GLU A 204 -13.65 -26.59 4.11
N ASP A 205 -14.00 -26.39 2.83
CA ASP A 205 -13.21 -26.84 1.69
C ASP A 205 -11.91 -26.04 1.57
N TYR A 206 -12.01 -24.71 1.67
CA TYR A 206 -10.85 -23.82 1.70
C TYR A 206 -9.86 -24.19 2.81
N ARG A 207 -10.37 -24.47 4.01
CA ARG A 207 -9.54 -24.87 5.14
C ARG A 207 -8.81 -26.19 4.90
N LYS A 208 -9.44 -27.17 4.22
CA LYS A 208 -8.79 -28.43 3.84
C LYS A 208 -7.63 -28.22 2.86
N HIS A 209 -7.69 -27.15 2.06
CA HIS A 209 -6.65 -26.75 1.10
C HIS A 209 -5.67 -25.71 1.68
N GLY A 210 -5.61 -25.55 3.01
CA GLY A 210 -4.64 -24.66 3.67
C GLY A 210 -4.98 -23.17 3.66
N VAL A 211 -6.15 -22.78 3.16
CA VAL A 211 -6.59 -21.38 3.19
C VAL A 211 -6.99 -20.97 4.61
N PRO A 212 -6.47 -19.85 5.15
CA PRO A 212 -6.75 -19.45 6.52
C PRO A 212 -8.17 -18.90 6.70
N ILE A 213 -8.76 -19.15 7.86
CA ILE A 213 -10.03 -18.51 8.26
C ILE A 213 -9.71 -17.18 8.94
N VAL A 214 -10.23 -16.09 8.40
CA VAL A 214 -9.89 -14.72 8.81
C VAL A 214 -11.12 -13.88 9.16
N LYS A 215 -10.88 -12.70 9.73
CA LYS A 215 -11.91 -11.69 10.03
C LYS A 215 -11.66 -10.44 9.20
N PHE A 216 -12.74 -9.87 8.66
CA PHE A 216 -12.70 -8.57 7.99
C PHE A 216 -13.30 -7.49 8.89
N GLY A 217 -12.57 -6.38 9.02
CA GLY A 217 -12.97 -5.24 9.82
C GLY A 217 -14.24 -4.54 9.34
N ASN A 218 -14.58 -3.44 9.99
CA ASN A 218 -15.67 -2.58 9.56
C ASN A 218 -15.28 -1.79 8.30
N LYS A 219 -16.24 -1.52 7.43
CA LYS A 219 -16.01 -0.88 6.12
C LYS A 219 -15.26 0.46 6.22
N THR A 220 -15.46 1.19 7.32
CA THR A 220 -14.84 2.52 7.56
C THR A 220 -13.50 2.46 8.27
N ASN A 221 -13.02 1.27 8.63
CA ASN A 221 -11.74 1.10 9.32
C ASN A 221 -10.69 0.41 8.43
N ALA A 222 -11.08 -0.08 7.25
CA ALA A 222 -10.20 -0.77 6.32
C ALA A 222 -9.71 0.21 5.25
N HIS A 223 -8.88 1.18 5.67
CA HIS A 223 -8.34 2.20 4.77
C HIS A 223 -7.39 1.55 3.75
N ALA A 224 -7.60 1.80 2.46
CA ALA A 224 -6.74 1.27 1.40
C ALA A 224 -5.40 2.02 1.27
N ILE A 225 -5.38 3.29 1.70
CA ILE A 225 -4.18 4.11 1.86
C ILE A 225 -4.18 4.60 3.29
N SER A 226 -3.03 4.65 3.97
CA SER A 226 -2.99 5.00 5.40
C SER A 226 -3.71 6.31 5.73
N ASP A 227 -4.55 6.29 6.78
CA ASP A 227 -5.26 7.47 7.28
C ASP A 227 -4.30 8.62 7.63
N ALA A 228 -3.08 8.29 8.09
CA ALA A 228 -2.02 9.24 8.44
C ALA A 228 -1.54 10.09 7.26
N LEU A 229 -1.80 9.66 6.02
CA LEU A 229 -1.51 10.38 4.77
C LEU A 229 -2.70 11.24 4.31
N GLY A 230 -3.73 11.37 5.14
CA GLY A 230 -4.92 12.16 4.88
C GLY A 230 -6.09 11.36 4.31
N ASN A 231 -5.93 10.07 4.00
CA ASN A 231 -7.00 9.28 3.37
C ASN A 231 -8.24 9.13 4.25
N LYS A 232 -9.35 9.77 3.85
CA LYS A 232 -10.69 9.60 4.46
C LYS A 232 -11.70 8.96 3.50
N LEU A 233 -11.25 8.58 2.30
CA LEU A 233 -12.10 8.30 1.16
C LEU A 233 -11.97 6.88 0.63
N LEU A 234 -10.78 6.29 0.69
CA LEU A 234 -10.46 5.04 -0.02
C LEU A 234 -10.36 3.89 0.97
N PHE A 235 -11.20 2.86 0.76
CA PHE A 235 -11.30 1.71 1.65
C PHE A 235 -11.20 0.39 0.87
N CYS A 236 -10.42 -0.56 1.39
CA CYS A 236 -10.29 -1.92 0.87
C CYS A 236 -11.16 -2.86 1.70
N LEU A 237 -12.19 -3.45 1.11
CA LEU A 237 -13.09 -4.35 1.83
C LEU A 237 -12.50 -5.74 2.04
N GLU A 238 -11.44 -6.07 1.30
CA GLU A 238 -10.84 -7.40 1.15
C GLU A 238 -9.42 -7.48 1.76
N GLU A 239 -9.08 -6.59 2.68
CA GLU A 239 -7.93 -6.76 3.57
C GLU A 239 -8.42 -7.27 4.94
N CYS A 240 -7.95 -8.45 5.36
CA CYS A 240 -8.33 -9.00 6.65
C CYS A 240 -7.58 -8.32 7.80
N GLU A 241 -8.12 -8.37 9.02
CA GLU A 241 -7.53 -7.70 10.19
C GLU A 241 -6.09 -8.19 10.49
N THR A 242 -5.81 -9.46 10.25
CA THR A 242 -4.47 -10.04 10.42
C THR A 242 -3.47 -9.42 9.46
N CYS A 243 -3.82 -9.34 8.16
CA CYS A 243 -2.96 -8.73 7.14
C CYS A 243 -2.80 -7.24 7.36
N ASN A 244 -3.88 -6.52 7.66
CA ASN A 244 -3.83 -5.09 7.99
C ASN A 244 -2.88 -4.80 9.16
N ASN A 245 -2.93 -5.62 10.21
CA ASN A 245 -2.03 -5.45 11.36
C ASN A 245 -0.58 -5.82 11.03
N SER A 246 -0.33 -6.87 10.25
CA SER A 246 1.04 -7.27 9.87
C SER A 246 1.67 -6.29 8.89
N LEU A 247 0.88 -5.75 7.95
CA LEU A 247 1.35 -4.84 6.89
C LEU A 247 1.36 -3.37 7.33
N ALA A 248 0.86 -3.03 8.53
CA ALA A 248 0.98 -1.69 9.09
C ALA A 248 2.45 -1.21 9.19
N LYS A 249 3.40 -2.13 9.44
CA LYS A 249 4.84 -1.84 9.42
C LYS A 249 5.32 -1.39 8.03
N VAL A 250 4.87 -2.08 6.98
CA VAL A 250 5.17 -1.70 5.59
C VAL A 250 4.70 -0.28 5.33
N GLU A 251 3.46 0.06 5.66
CA GLU A 251 2.92 1.41 5.51
C GLU A 251 3.69 2.48 6.29
N ASN A 252 4.19 2.14 7.49
CA ASN A 252 4.94 3.08 8.34
C ASN A 252 6.20 3.61 7.65
N ASN A 253 6.81 2.85 6.74
CA ASN A 253 7.98 3.31 5.98
C ASN A 253 7.63 4.55 5.12
N PHE A 254 6.50 4.50 4.40
CA PHE A 254 6.05 5.65 3.61
C PHE A 254 5.50 6.79 4.47
N ILE A 255 4.85 6.48 5.59
CA ILE A 255 4.43 7.51 6.57
C ILE A 255 5.65 8.25 7.13
N ALA A 256 6.75 7.54 7.43
CA ALA A 256 8.00 8.14 7.91
C ALA A 256 8.66 9.04 6.85
N LEU A 257 8.64 8.63 5.57
CA LEU A 257 9.09 9.45 4.45
C LEU A 257 8.26 10.75 4.34
N MET A 258 6.93 10.65 4.47
CA MET A 258 6.01 11.79 4.32
C MET A 258 5.78 12.58 5.62
N ASP A 259 6.43 12.22 6.73
CA ASP A 259 6.07 12.72 8.07
C ASP A 259 6.21 14.24 8.20
N TRP A 260 7.31 14.79 7.69
CA TRP A 260 7.50 16.24 7.67
C TRP A 260 6.50 16.94 6.76
N ARG A 261 6.35 16.46 5.51
CA ARG A 261 5.44 17.05 4.52
C ARG A 261 4.01 17.08 5.05
N ARG A 262 3.49 15.92 5.48
CA ARG A 262 2.10 15.81 5.97
C ARG A 262 1.86 16.72 7.18
N ALA A 263 2.84 16.88 8.07
CA ALA A 263 2.69 17.75 9.23
C ALA A 263 2.75 19.24 8.85
N LEU A 264 3.67 19.65 7.97
CA LEU A 264 3.78 21.02 7.47
C LEU A 264 2.53 21.46 6.68
N PHE A 265 1.93 20.55 5.91
CA PHE A 265 0.69 20.80 5.16
C PHE A 265 -0.59 20.61 5.98
N GLY A 266 -0.48 20.37 7.29
CA GLY A 266 -1.64 20.28 8.17
C GLY A 266 -2.51 19.04 7.97
N ILE A 267 -1.96 17.94 7.45
CA ILE A 267 -2.66 16.66 7.32
C ILE A 267 -2.92 16.09 8.72
N THR A 268 -4.19 16.06 9.08
CA THR A 268 -4.63 15.58 10.39
C THR A 268 -4.64 14.06 10.47
N LYS A 269 -4.39 13.55 11.69
CA LYS A 269 -4.55 12.13 12.04
C LYS A 269 -6.03 11.81 12.26
N LYS A 270 -6.28 10.61 12.80
CA LYS A 270 -7.55 10.26 13.42
C LYS A 270 -7.95 11.35 14.43
N ASP A 271 -9.25 11.63 14.50
CA ASP A 271 -9.85 12.64 15.39
C ASP A 271 -9.49 14.11 15.07
N ASN A 272 -9.01 14.39 13.86
CA ASN A 272 -8.66 15.74 13.36
C ASN A 272 -7.50 16.42 14.10
N GLU A 273 -6.63 15.64 14.75
CA GLU A 273 -5.44 16.17 15.43
C GLU A 273 -4.25 16.32 14.48
N LEU A 274 -3.51 17.43 14.59
CA LEU A 274 -2.29 17.65 13.82
C LEU A 274 -1.11 16.78 14.36
N PRO A 275 -0.17 16.34 13.52
CA PRO A 275 1.02 15.62 13.99
C PRO A 275 2.07 16.56 14.59
N ASN A 276 2.62 16.18 15.74
CA ASN A 276 3.98 16.59 16.11
C ASN A 276 5.00 15.71 15.37
N VAL A 277 6.08 16.32 14.89
CA VAL A 277 7.19 15.64 14.20
C VAL A 277 8.50 16.02 14.87
N PHE A 278 9.38 15.05 15.07
CA PHE A 278 10.67 15.25 15.72
C PHE A 278 11.79 14.76 14.81
N GLY A 279 12.79 15.60 14.62
CA GLY A 279 13.98 15.34 13.83
C GLY A 279 15.27 15.42 14.61
N LYS A 280 16.39 15.18 13.92
CA LYS A 280 17.74 15.46 14.43
C LYS A 280 17.95 16.97 14.41
N GLY A 281 17.95 17.61 15.58
CA GLY A 281 18.09 19.07 15.71
C GLY A 281 16.88 19.88 15.22
N SER A 282 15.70 19.27 15.12
CA SER A 282 14.47 19.97 14.69
C SER A 282 13.21 19.34 15.28
N ALA A 283 12.14 20.13 15.45
CA ALA A 283 10.82 19.63 15.85
C ALA A 283 9.70 20.54 15.35
N LEU A 284 8.64 19.97 14.79
CA LEU A 284 7.40 20.69 14.48
C LEU A 284 6.37 20.35 15.54
N ARG A 285 5.90 21.38 16.27
CA ARG A 285 5.01 21.23 17.41
C ARG A 285 3.75 22.08 17.26
N ILE A 286 2.67 21.60 17.87
CA ILE A 286 1.48 22.40 18.14
C ILE A 286 1.63 23.04 19.51
N ASN A 287 1.51 24.35 19.57
CA ASN A 287 1.53 25.15 20.80
C ASN A 287 0.16 25.10 21.51
N GLU A 288 0.11 25.60 22.75
CA GLU A 288 -1.13 25.64 23.54
C GLU A 288 -2.24 26.49 22.90
N ASP A 289 -1.87 27.48 22.09
CA ASP A 289 -2.79 28.33 21.33
C ASP A 289 -3.31 27.68 20.03
N GLY A 290 -2.89 26.44 19.73
CA GLY A 290 -3.24 25.71 18.52
C GLY A 290 -2.40 26.06 17.29
N SER A 291 -1.46 27.02 17.39
CA SER A 291 -0.53 27.35 16.31
C SER A 291 0.53 26.25 16.14
N GLN A 292 0.99 26.05 14.91
CA GLN A 292 2.10 25.15 14.62
C GLN A 292 3.42 25.94 14.56
N THR A 293 4.48 25.44 15.20
CA THR A 293 5.80 26.08 15.20
C THR A 293 6.90 25.06 14.94
N LEU A 294 7.79 25.38 14.02
CA LEU A 294 9.01 24.66 13.70
C LEU A 294 10.16 25.19 14.58
N TYR A 295 10.67 24.33 15.45
CA TYR A 295 11.84 24.58 16.27
C TYR A 295 13.07 24.00 15.59
N ILE A 296 14.14 24.78 15.49
CA ILE A 296 15.40 24.41 14.83
C ILE A 296 16.54 24.66 15.81
N ASP A 297 17.39 23.66 16.00
CA ASP A 297 18.61 23.79 16.78
C ASP A 297 19.59 24.73 16.07
N GLN A 298 20.01 25.79 16.76
CA GLN A 298 20.98 26.76 16.26
C GLN A 298 22.28 26.10 15.74
N ASP A 299 22.69 24.97 16.33
CA ASP A 299 23.93 24.29 15.96
C ASP A 299 23.84 23.67 14.55
N THR A 300 22.62 23.39 14.07
CA THR A 300 22.38 22.88 12.70
C THR A 300 22.59 23.94 11.61
N LEU A 301 22.69 25.22 12.02
CA LEU A 301 22.84 26.37 11.14
C LEU A 301 24.28 26.89 11.07
N ILE A 302 25.21 26.32 11.84
CA ILE A 302 26.62 26.75 11.87
C ILE A 302 27.24 26.61 10.47
N GLY A 303 27.79 27.71 9.94
CA GLY A 303 28.44 27.77 8.62
C GLY A 303 27.50 28.03 7.44
N ARG A 304 26.19 28.26 7.67
CA ARG A 304 25.24 28.72 6.64
C ARG A 304 25.11 30.24 6.70
N ASP A 305 25.10 30.90 5.55
CA ASP A 305 24.94 32.36 5.50
C ASP A 305 23.46 32.72 5.74
N VAL A 306 23.13 33.10 6.99
CA VAL A 306 21.75 33.42 7.42
C VAL A 306 21.34 34.84 6.97
N ASN A 307 22.23 35.59 6.31
CA ASN A 307 22.04 37.02 6.00
C ASN A 307 21.37 37.31 4.65
N GLU A 308 21.01 36.31 3.85
CA GLU A 308 20.40 36.50 2.51
C GLU A 308 18.86 36.30 2.47
N GLY A 309 18.14 36.67 3.53
CA GLY A 309 16.67 36.73 3.49
C GLY A 309 15.94 35.36 3.48
N SER A 310 16.67 34.26 3.25
CA SER A 310 16.19 32.89 3.39
C SER A 310 17.36 31.94 3.64
N TYR A 311 17.11 30.77 4.21
CA TYR A 311 18.10 29.71 4.31
C TYR A 311 17.50 28.35 3.98
N GLU A 312 18.30 27.53 3.30
CA GLU A 312 17.97 26.13 3.03
C GLU A 312 18.22 25.29 4.28
N LEU A 313 17.27 24.41 4.59
CA LEU A 313 17.30 23.52 5.75
C LEU A 313 17.01 22.10 5.30
N ARG A 314 17.77 21.16 5.86
CA ARG A 314 17.49 19.73 5.75
C ARG A 314 16.85 19.24 7.05
N LEU A 315 15.57 18.90 7.00
CA LEU A 315 14.83 18.33 8.13
C LEU A 315 14.96 16.81 8.13
N ILE A 316 15.84 16.28 8.99
CA ILE A 316 16.07 14.83 9.10
C ILE A 316 15.14 14.24 10.15
N ASN A 317 14.29 13.28 9.77
CA ASN A 317 13.35 12.63 10.67
C ASN A 317 14.06 11.72 11.71
N LYS A 318 13.53 11.64 12.94
CA LYS A 318 13.98 10.64 13.94
C LYS A 318 13.45 9.24 13.63
N LYS A 319 12.28 9.13 12.99
CA LYS A 319 11.78 7.85 12.50
C LYS A 319 12.68 7.36 11.37
N THR A 320 12.84 6.05 11.27
CA THR A 320 13.58 5.40 10.19
C THR A 320 12.62 4.77 9.18
N MET A 321 13.11 4.58 7.96
CA MET A 321 12.45 3.83 6.90
C MET A 321 13.52 3.18 6.02
N SER A 322 13.18 2.11 5.30
CA SER A 322 13.98 1.66 4.16
C SER A 322 13.34 2.13 2.84
N PRO A 323 14.13 2.53 1.83
CA PRO A 323 13.61 2.81 0.50
C PRO A 323 12.75 1.67 -0.06
N GLN A 324 13.19 0.42 0.16
CA GLN A 324 12.43 -0.74 -0.25
C GLN A 324 11.10 -0.90 0.50
N GLY A 325 11.07 -0.58 1.80
CA GLY A 325 9.84 -0.53 2.58
C GLY A 325 8.85 0.52 2.07
N VAL A 326 9.36 1.68 1.62
CA VAL A 326 8.55 2.70 0.95
C VAL A 326 7.91 2.14 -0.33
N TYR A 327 8.68 1.46 -1.18
CA TYR A 327 8.14 0.88 -2.40
C TYR A 327 7.12 -0.22 -2.11
N ARG A 328 7.36 -1.08 -1.11
CA ARG A 328 6.35 -2.05 -0.66
C ARG A 328 5.04 -1.38 -0.25
N ALA A 329 5.10 -0.25 0.46
CA ALA A 329 3.90 0.51 0.83
C ALA A 329 3.17 1.06 -0.40
N LEU A 330 3.91 1.64 -1.35
CA LEU A 330 3.34 2.11 -2.63
C LEU A 330 2.61 0.97 -3.37
N CYS A 331 3.22 -0.21 -3.45
CA CYS A 331 2.60 -1.38 -4.09
C CYS A 331 1.39 -1.92 -3.30
N LYS A 332 1.45 -1.93 -1.95
CA LYS A 332 0.30 -2.30 -1.10
C LYS A 332 -0.93 -1.47 -1.43
N TYR A 333 -0.78 -0.14 -1.49
CA TYR A 333 -1.89 0.77 -1.78
C TYR A 333 -2.53 0.49 -3.15
N VAL A 334 -1.72 0.08 -4.14
CA VAL A 334 -2.22 -0.35 -5.44
C VAL A 334 -2.97 -1.68 -5.32
N ILE A 335 -2.41 -2.69 -4.66
CA ILE A 335 -3.07 -4.00 -4.44
C ILE A 335 -4.43 -3.84 -3.73
N ASP A 336 -4.52 -2.92 -2.77
CA ASP A 336 -5.75 -2.66 -2.02
C ASP A 336 -6.88 -2.05 -2.88
N LEU A 337 -6.54 -1.29 -3.91
CA LEU A 337 -7.50 -0.64 -4.82
C LEU A 337 -7.59 -1.33 -6.19
N MET A 338 -6.75 -2.32 -6.45
CA MET A 338 -6.65 -3.04 -7.72
C MET A 338 -7.97 -3.75 -8.05
N PRO A 339 -8.45 -3.71 -9.31
CA PRO A 339 -9.58 -4.55 -9.72
C PRO A 339 -9.22 -6.03 -9.57
N THR A 340 -10.13 -6.84 -9.00
CA THR A 340 -9.89 -8.27 -8.71
C THR A 340 -9.43 -9.07 -9.93
N THR A 341 -9.81 -8.65 -11.14
CA THR A 341 -9.41 -9.29 -12.42
C THR A 341 -7.91 -9.24 -12.68
N TYR A 342 -7.18 -8.30 -12.06
CA TYR A 342 -5.73 -8.16 -12.24
C TYR A 342 -4.92 -8.82 -11.12
N LEU A 343 -5.53 -9.12 -9.97
CA LEU A 343 -4.83 -9.50 -8.74
C LEU A 343 -3.96 -10.76 -8.91
N SER A 344 -4.42 -11.76 -9.68
CA SER A 344 -3.69 -13.02 -9.88
C SER A 344 -2.31 -12.82 -10.51
N HIS A 345 -2.14 -11.77 -11.32
CA HIS A 345 -0.88 -11.46 -11.99
C HIS A 345 0.22 -11.00 -11.02
N PHE A 346 -0.15 -10.54 -9.82
CA PHE A 346 0.76 -9.93 -8.84
C PHE A 346 0.98 -10.80 -7.60
N SER A 347 0.85 -12.12 -7.73
CA SER A 347 1.02 -13.07 -6.62
C SER A 347 2.40 -12.93 -5.95
N GLN A 348 3.46 -12.79 -6.75
CA GLN A 348 4.81 -12.54 -6.21
C GLN A 348 4.98 -11.16 -5.59
N THR A 349 4.39 -10.11 -6.17
CA THR A 349 4.39 -8.78 -5.58
C THR A 349 3.79 -8.83 -4.18
N ILE A 350 2.69 -9.59 -3.99
CA ILE A 350 2.02 -9.79 -2.71
C ILE A 350 2.94 -10.51 -1.71
N GLU A 351 3.61 -11.59 -2.12
CA GLU A 351 4.55 -12.31 -1.26
C GLU A 351 5.77 -11.44 -0.88
N TRP A 352 6.26 -10.62 -1.81
CA TRP A 352 7.31 -9.64 -1.53
C TRP A 352 6.83 -8.56 -0.56
N ILE A 353 5.63 -7.98 -0.73
CA ILE A 353 5.05 -7.01 0.20
C ILE A 353 4.95 -7.61 1.61
N LYS A 354 4.57 -8.89 1.73
CA LYS A 354 4.49 -9.62 3.00
C LYS A 354 5.85 -9.95 3.62
N GLY A 355 6.95 -9.76 2.88
CA GLY A 355 8.30 -10.12 3.32
C GLY A 355 8.59 -11.62 3.27
N ASN A 356 7.81 -12.40 2.53
CA ASN A 356 8.06 -13.82 2.30
C ASN A 356 9.11 -14.02 1.19
N VAL A 357 9.23 -13.06 0.28
CA VAL A 357 10.24 -13.03 -0.78
C VAL A 357 11.06 -11.75 -0.65
N ASN A 358 12.36 -11.88 -0.89
CA ASN A 358 13.29 -10.77 -0.90
C ASN A 358 13.53 -10.29 -2.33
N ALA A 359 13.76 -8.98 -2.49
CA ALA A 359 14.18 -8.38 -3.76
C ALA A 359 15.52 -7.67 -3.57
N VAL A 360 16.45 -7.94 -4.49
CA VAL A 360 17.78 -7.32 -4.52
C VAL A 360 17.75 -6.02 -5.31
N SER A 361 16.99 -5.98 -6.41
CA SER A 361 16.81 -4.82 -7.26
C SER A 361 15.33 -4.58 -7.55
N LEU A 362 14.98 -3.31 -7.74
CA LEU A 362 13.63 -2.88 -8.05
C LEU A 362 13.61 -1.87 -9.21
N PRO A 363 12.49 -1.74 -9.91
CA PRO A 363 12.35 -0.73 -10.96
C PRO A 363 12.39 0.69 -10.38
N LYS A 364 13.15 1.61 -10.99
CA LYS A 364 13.25 3.01 -10.51
C LYS A 364 11.87 3.69 -10.41
N VAL A 365 11.70 4.53 -9.39
CA VAL A 365 10.50 5.35 -9.17
C VAL A 365 10.75 6.76 -9.68
N LEU A 366 9.81 7.33 -10.44
CA LEU A 366 9.85 8.74 -10.81
C LEU A 366 9.11 9.56 -9.75
N VAL A 367 9.78 10.56 -9.17
CA VAL A 367 9.23 11.44 -8.14
C VAL A 367 9.21 12.87 -8.63
N ALA A 368 8.07 13.54 -8.43
CA ALA A 368 7.92 14.96 -8.68
C ALA A 368 7.56 15.68 -7.37
N TYR A 369 8.33 16.69 -7.02
CA TYR A 369 8.15 17.50 -5.81
C TYR A 369 7.51 18.86 -6.14
N ASN A 370 6.98 19.54 -5.11
CA ASN A 370 6.38 20.88 -5.23
C ASN A 370 5.18 20.93 -6.19
N MET A 371 4.44 19.82 -6.26
CA MET A 371 3.19 19.71 -7.00
C MET A 371 2.07 20.44 -6.24
N PRO A 372 0.96 20.81 -6.91
CA PRO A 372 -0.20 21.38 -6.22
C PRO A 372 -0.64 20.50 -5.04
N PHE A 373 -0.93 21.12 -3.90
CA PHE A 373 -1.27 20.39 -2.69
C PHE A 373 -2.61 19.63 -2.82
N VAL A 374 -2.62 18.37 -2.38
CA VAL A 374 -3.82 17.57 -2.12
C VAL A 374 -3.91 17.12 -0.66
N SER A 375 -5.08 17.35 -0.06
CA SER A 375 -5.40 16.91 1.31
C SER A 375 -5.87 15.46 1.38
N GLN A 376 -6.23 14.87 0.24
CA GLN A 376 -6.61 13.48 0.07
C GLN A 376 -5.66 12.85 -0.96
N PRO A 377 -5.10 11.67 -0.70
CA PRO A 377 -4.26 11.00 -1.68
C PRO A 377 -5.07 10.64 -2.92
N VAL A 378 -4.48 10.85 -4.09
CA VAL A 378 -5.04 10.49 -5.39
C VAL A 378 -4.19 9.37 -5.98
N LEU A 379 -4.83 8.26 -6.34
CA LEU A 379 -4.17 7.11 -6.95
C LEU A 379 -4.74 6.86 -8.34
N ASP A 380 -3.88 6.92 -9.35
CA ASP A 380 -4.15 6.52 -10.72
C ASP A 380 -3.45 5.21 -11.03
N MET A 381 -4.13 4.29 -11.71
CA MET A 381 -3.58 3.02 -12.17
C MET A 381 -3.81 2.86 -13.68
N TYR A 382 -2.77 2.45 -14.39
CA TYR A 382 -2.72 2.25 -15.82
C TYR A 382 -2.34 0.79 -16.09
N TYR A 383 -3.32 -0.02 -16.52
CA TYR A 383 -3.11 -1.41 -16.87
C TYR A 383 -2.91 -1.56 -18.37
N TYR A 384 -1.78 -2.11 -18.81
CA TYR A 384 -1.48 -2.19 -20.22
C TYR A 384 -2.40 -3.18 -20.94
N LYS A 385 -3.03 -2.73 -22.04
CA LYS A 385 -3.95 -3.56 -22.83
C LYS A 385 -3.26 -4.48 -23.82
N GLY A 386 -2.01 -4.17 -24.18
CA GLY A 386 -1.25 -4.96 -25.13
C GLY A 386 -0.75 -6.27 -24.53
N LYS A 387 -0.32 -7.19 -25.40
CA LYS A 387 0.21 -8.51 -25.03
C LYS A 387 1.62 -8.74 -25.57
N ASP A 388 2.29 -7.67 -25.98
CA ASP A 388 3.60 -7.72 -26.62
C ASP A 388 4.78 -7.74 -25.63
N GLY A 389 4.51 -7.74 -24.32
CA GLY A 389 5.54 -7.73 -23.27
C GLY A 389 6.42 -6.48 -23.25
N CYS A 390 6.10 -5.47 -24.06
CA CYS A 390 6.96 -4.29 -24.25
C CYS A 390 6.69 -3.18 -23.22
N GLN A 391 5.70 -3.37 -22.34
CA GLN A 391 5.30 -2.40 -21.32
C GLN A 391 4.94 -3.13 -20.01
N PRO A 392 5.19 -2.50 -18.86
CA PRO A 392 4.75 -3.00 -17.57
C PRO A 392 3.24 -3.23 -17.53
N LEU A 393 2.80 -4.32 -16.91
CA LEU A 393 1.37 -4.62 -16.80
C LEU A 393 0.61 -3.53 -16.04
N CYS A 394 1.19 -3.02 -14.95
CA CYS A 394 0.57 -1.98 -14.12
C CYS A 394 1.56 -0.88 -13.79
N THR A 395 1.27 0.33 -14.27
CA THR A 395 1.92 1.58 -13.86
C THR A 395 0.97 2.35 -12.95
N ALA A 396 1.45 2.89 -11.85
CA ALA A 396 0.68 3.64 -10.88
C ALA A 396 1.27 5.03 -10.64
N LEU A 397 0.38 6.02 -10.45
CA LEU A 397 0.72 7.38 -10.05
C LEU A 397 0.00 7.68 -8.74
N LEU A 398 0.75 7.81 -7.65
CA LEU A 398 0.25 8.22 -6.35
C LEU A 398 0.64 9.66 -6.08
N HIS A 399 -0.35 10.52 -5.85
CA HIS A 399 -0.15 11.92 -5.48
C HIS A 399 -0.61 12.15 -4.03
N VAL A 400 0.29 12.64 -3.18
CA VAL A 400 0.06 12.85 -1.73
C VAL A 400 0.72 14.16 -1.30
N CYS A 401 0.00 15.00 -0.56
CA CYS A 401 0.45 16.34 -0.20
C CYS A 401 0.85 17.11 -1.47
N ASP A 402 2.12 17.44 -1.64
CA ASP A 402 2.67 18.17 -2.79
C ASP A 402 3.66 17.30 -3.60
N THR A 403 3.57 15.97 -3.48
CA THR A 403 4.53 15.04 -4.09
C THR A 403 3.78 13.97 -4.89
N SER A 404 4.30 13.66 -6.08
CA SER A 404 3.80 12.59 -6.96
C SER A 404 4.85 11.50 -7.14
N TYR A 405 4.43 10.25 -7.02
CA TYR A 405 5.24 9.06 -7.22
C TYR A 405 4.65 8.27 -8.40
N LEU A 406 5.40 8.16 -9.49
CA LEU A 406 5.08 7.36 -10.66
C LEU A 406 5.98 6.12 -10.67
N PHE A 407 5.38 4.94 -10.59
CA PHE A 407 6.08 3.66 -10.40
C PHE A 407 5.35 2.52 -11.10
N ILE A 408 5.99 1.36 -11.23
CA ILE A 408 5.32 0.13 -11.71
C ILE A 408 5.11 -0.84 -10.56
N LEU A 409 4.18 -1.78 -10.69
CA LEU A 409 4.14 -2.92 -9.79
C LEU A 409 5.13 -3.98 -10.28
N PRO A 410 6.17 -4.32 -9.51
CA PRO A 410 7.17 -5.29 -9.92
C PRO A 410 6.61 -6.71 -9.86
N PHE A 411 7.28 -7.65 -10.54
CA PHE A 411 7.03 -9.09 -10.44
C PHE A 411 5.66 -9.55 -10.96
N ALA A 412 5.05 -8.77 -11.87
CA ALA A 412 3.90 -9.25 -12.63
C ALA A 412 4.31 -10.47 -13.47
N ASP A 413 3.46 -11.49 -13.48
CA ASP A 413 3.75 -12.71 -14.22
C ASP A 413 3.74 -12.55 -15.75
N THR A 414 3.15 -11.48 -16.28
CA THR A 414 3.16 -11.14 -17.71
C THR A 414 4.40 -10.40 -18.16
N ASP A 415 5.18 -9.87 -17.22
CA ASP A 415 6.29 -8.97 -17.52
C ASP A 415 7.63 -9.72 -17.57
N GLU A 416 7.67 -10.99 -17.16
CA GLU A 416 8.85 -11.89 -17.19
C GLU A 416 10.15 -11.23 -16.66
N ALA A 417 10.02 -10.31 -15.72
CA ALA A 417 11.09 -9.44 -15.18
C ALA A 417 11.84 -8.56 -16.18
N HIS A 418 11.28 -8.30 -17.36
CA HIS A 418 11.86 -7.39 -18.35
C HIS A 418 12.12 -5.97 -17.82
N PHE A 419 11.44 -5.56 -16.76
CA PHE A 419 11.52 -4.22 -16.17
C PHE A 419 12.37 -4.15 -14.89
N LEU A 420 13.08 -5.22 -14.53
CA LEU A 420 14.03 -5.21 -13.43
C LEU A 420 15.41 -4.76 -13.94
N GLY A 421 16.05 -3.83 -13.25
CA GLY A 421 17.41 -3.35 -13.57
C GLY A 421 17.48 -2.02 -14.31
N GLU A 422 18.70 -1.54 -14.49
CA GLU A 422 18.97 -0.21 -15.01
C GLU A 422 18.65 -0.07 -16.52
N GLY A 423 18.05 1.06 -16.90
CA GLY A 423 17.72 1.39 -18.29
C GLY A 423 16.52 0.65 -18.89
N LYS A 424 16.04 -0.42 -18.23
CA LYS A 424 14.93 -1.27 -18.74
C LYS A 424 13.59 -0.53 -18.87
N LEU A 425 13.42 0.57 -18.14
CA LEU A 425 12.21 1.39 -18.17
C LEU A 425 12.34 2.68 -18.97
N ASP A 426 13.47 2.98 -19.59
CA ASP A 426 13.72 4.30 -20.21
C ASP A 426 12.70 4.65 -21.28
N ASN A 427 12.34 3.69 -22.15
CA ASN A 427 11.31 3.88 -23.17
C ASN A 427 9.91 4.07 -22.54
N HIS A 428 9.59 3.30 -21.50
CA HIS A 428 8.32 3.42 -20.79
C HIS A 428 8.19 4.79 -20.10
N TRP A 429 9.23 5.21 -19.38
CA TRP A 429 9.34 6.52 -18.75
C TRP A 429 9.39 7.67 -19.74
N GLY A 430 10.02 7.51 -20.90
CA GLY A 430 10.00 8.49 -21.98
C GLY A 430 8.58 8.82 -22.43
N GLN A 431 7.72 7.81 -22.55
CA GLN A 431 6.31 8.00 -22.90
C GLN A 431 5.56 8.75 -21.80
N PHE A 432 5.66 8.34 -20.53
CA PHE A 432 4.99 9.03 -19.43
C PHE A 432 5.48 10.48 -19.26
N LYS A 433 6.79 10.73 -19.37
CA LYS A 433 7.38 12.08 -19.32
C LYS A 433 6.86 12.98 -20.47
N GLN A 434 6.59 12.41 -21.64
CA GLN A 434 5.98 13.14 -22.76
C GLN A 434 4.52 13.54 -22.46
N PHE A 435 3.74 12.65 -21.83
CA PHE A 435 2.34 12.91 -21.50
C PHE A 435 2.15 13.68 -20.18
N MET A 436 3.16 13.69 -19.33
CA MET A 436 3.17 14.39 -18.04
C MET A 436 4.43 15.25 -17.98
N PRO A 437 4.43 16.45 -18.59
CA PRO A 437 5.60 17.33 -18.70
C PRO A 437 5.89 18.03 -17.36
N ILE A 438 6.16 17.21 -16.36
CA ILE A 438 6.52 17.57 -14.99
C ILE A 438 8.03 17.28 -14.85
N ARG A 439 8.70 18.01 -13.96
CA ARG A 439 10.09 17.71 -13.60
C ARG A 439 10.13 16.47 -12.71
N TRP A 440 10.46 15.33 -13.32
CA TRP A 440 10.64 14.05 -12.64
C TRP A 440 12.11 13.85 -12.24
N SER A 441 12.33 13.37 -11.01
CA SER A 441 13.59 12.82 -10.51
C SER A 441 13.47 11.29 -10.45
N GLU A 442 14.51 10.56 -10.80
CA GLU A 442 14.52 9.10 -10.67
C GLU A 442 15.13 8.71 -9.32
N GLU A 443 14.42 7.88 -8.56
CA GLU A 443 14.83 7.40 -7.25
C GLU A 443 14.98 5.86 -7.30
N ASP A 444 16.11 5.35 -6.85
CA ASP A 444 16.31 3.91 -6.62
C ASP A 444 15.83 3.55 -5.21
N MET A 445 14.79 2.74 -5.16
CA MET A 445 14.19 2.26 -3.91
C MET A 445 14.53 0.80 -3.60
N SER A 446 15.63 0.26 -4.16
CA SER A 446 16.06 -1.13 -3.94
C SER A 446 16.65 -1.37 -2.56
N ASP A 447 17.22 -0.34 -1.92
CA ASP A 447 17.91 -0.48 -0.63
C ASP A 447 16.91 -0.84 0.49
N TYR A 448 17.17 -1.95 1.16
CA TYR A 448 16.39 -2.46 2.29
C TYR A 448 16.95 -2.00 3.64
N ARG A 449 18.10 -1.31 3.66
CA ARG A 449 18.71 -0.83 4.89
C ARG A 449 17.96 0.38 5.44
N PRO A 450 17.71 0.44 6.77
CA PRO A 450 16.99 1.55 7.38
C PRO A 450 17.84 2.81 7.38
N SER A 451 17.22 3.94 7.05
CA SER A 451 17.81 5.27 7.14
C SER A 451 16.79 6.30 7.63
N SER A 452 17.28 7.46 8.08
CA SER A 452 16.42 8.58 8.42
C SER A 452 16.02 9.33 7.15
N PRO A 453 14.72 9.36 6.77
CA PRO A 453 14.28 10.18 5.66
C PRO A 453 14.41 11.66 6.00
N TRP A 454 14.54 12.49 4.99
CA TRP A 454 14.67 13.93 5.14
C TRP A 454 13.95 14.68 4.03
N ILE A 455 13.64 15.94 4.29
CA ILE A 455 13.20 16.89 3.26
C ILE A 455 14.13 18.09 3.25
N GLU A 456 14.29 18.68 2.08
CA GLU A 456 14.88 20.00 1.91
C GLU A 456 13.78 21.04 1.76
N MET A 457 13.95 22.16 2.46
CA MET A 457 13.04 23.29 2.37
C MET A 457 13.80 24.61 2.52
N THR A 458 13.28 25.65 1.87
CA THR A 458 13.78 27.02 2.01
C THR A 458 12.87 27.77 2.96
N LEU A 459 13.44 28.38 4.00
CA LEU A 459 12.72 29.18 4.99
C LEU A 459 13.05 30.65 4.81
N SER A 460 12.04 31.52 4.84
CA SER A 460 12.24 32.98 4.79
C SER A 460 12.64 33.52 6.16
N THR A 461 13.57 34.48 6.19
CA THR A 461 13.92 35.20 7.42
C THR A 461 12.72 36.02 7.88
N GLY A 462 12.22 35.75 9.09
CA GLY A 462 11.07 36.44 9.67
C GLY A 462 9.77 35.63 9.71
N ASP A 463 9.77 34.37 9.29
CA ASP A 463 8.61 33.50 9.52
C ASP A 463 8.39 33.31 11.03
N THR A 464 7.27 33.84 11.54
CA THR A 464 6.85 33.76 12.93
C THR A 464 6.58 32.33 13.41
N HIS A 465 6.40 31.39 12.49
CA HIS A 465 6.18 29.98 12.77
C HIS A 465 7.49 29.19 12.88
N VAL A 466 8.65 29.86 12.77
CA VAL A 466 9.97 29.24 12.92
C VAL A 466 10.70 29.84 14.12
N LYS A 467 11.26 29.00 14.98
CA LYS A 467 12.05 29.40 16.14
C LYS A 467 13.40 28.70 16.12
N ILE A 468 14.47 29.49 16.07
CA ILE A 468 15.83 29.00 16.29
C ILE A 468 16.07 28.97 17.80
N VAL A 469 16.49 27.82 18.32
CA VAL A 469 16.64 27.56 19.76
C VAL A 469 17.96 26.86 20.08
N PRO A 470 18.47 26.96 21.32
CA PRO A 470 19.62 26.16 21.77
C PRO A 470 19.36 24.64 21.70
N ASN A 471 20.42 23.86 21.57
CA ASN A 471 20.35 22.40 21.40
C ASN A 471 19.67 21.65 22.57
N ASP A 472 19.62 22.24 23.76
CA ASP A 472 19.04 21.65 24.97
C ASP A 472 17.57 22.02 25.18
N ASP A 473 16.99 22.83 24.29
CA ASP A 473 15.62 23.32 24.37
C ASP A 473 14.61 22.17 24.48
N PRO A 474 13.66 22.24 25.43
CA PRO A 474 12.68 21.18 25.66
C PRO A 474 11.78 20.91 24.45
N HIS A 475 11.60 21.84 23.52
CA HIS A 475 10.79 21.65 22.32
C HIS A 475 11.41 20.70 21.30
N LEU A 476 12.74 20.57 21.29
CA LEU A 476 13.45 19.61 20.45
C LEU A 476 13.35 18.16 20.98
N LYS A 477 12.94 18.00 22.24
CA LYS A 477 12.84 16.70 22.91
C LYS A 477 11.45 16.11 22.69
N GLN A 478 11.43 14.89 22.16
CA GLN A 478 10.19 14.12 22.05
C GLN A 478 9.70 13.75 23.46
N PRO A 479 8.45 14.06 23.83
CA PRO A 479 7.91 13.66 25.13
C PRO A 479 8.00 12.14 25.30
N ILE A 480 8.55 11.70 26.42
CA ILE A 480 8.52 10.29 26.79
C ILE A 480 7.05 9.96 27.07
N SER A 481 6.45 9.10 26.25
CA SER A 481 5.08 8.66 26.48
C SER A 481 5.02 7.95 27.83
N LYS A 482 4.11 8.39 28.72
CA LYS A 482 3.83 7.63 29.94
C LYS A 482 3.36 6.24 29.51
N PRO A 483 3.88 5.15 30.12
CA PRO A 483 3.35 3.82 29.86
C PRO A 483 1.83 3.87 30.07
N LYS A 484 1.04 3.36 29.11
CA LYS A 484 -0.40 3.21 29.32
C LYS A 484 -0.60 2.43 30.63
N GLU A 485 -1.44 2.90 31.54
CA GLU A 485 -1.76 2.14 32.77
C GLU A 485 -2.21 0.72 32.40
N GLY A 486 -1.51 -0.29 32.93
CA GLY A 486 -1.74 -1.71 32.61
C GLY A 486 -1.01 -2.25 31.37
N ALA A 487 -0.28 -1.43 30.61
CA ALA A 487 0.67 -1.95 29.63
C ALA A 487 1.86 -2.56 30.38
N LYS A 488 1.98 -3.90 30.34
CA LYS A 488 3.20 -4.57 30.77
C LYS A 488 4.36 -3.87 30.06
N LYS A 489 5.36 -3.37 30.81
CA LYS A 489 6.66 -3.06 30.21
C LYS A 489 7.03 -4.32 29.42
N LYS A 490 7.28 -4.17 28.11
CA LYS A 490 8.14 -5.14 27.43
C LYS A 490 9.49 -4.99 28.14
N GLU A 491 9.68 -5.76 29.20
CA GLU A 491 11.03 -6.07 29.68
C GLU A 491 11.66 -6.79 28.50
N PHE A 492 12.52 -6.08 27.80
CA PHE A 492 13.45 -6.75 26.91
C PHE A 492 14.33 -7.59 27.84
N PRO A 493 14.46 -8.90 27.62
CA PRO A 493 15.42 -9.68 28.37
C PRO A 493 16.79 -9.00 28.26
N GLU A 494 17.56 -8.97 29.34
CA GLU A 494 18.94 -8.47 29.29
C GLU A 494 19.67 -9.18 28.14
N GLU A 495 20.32 -8.40 27.26
CA GLU A 495 21.04 -8.98 26.13
C GLU A 495 22.12 -9.94 26.64
N GLN A 496 22.09 -11.19 26.17
CA GLN A 496 23.11 -12.16 26.51
C GLN A 496 24.44 -11.70 25.91
N VAL A 497 25.40 -11.37 26.77
CA VAL A 497 26.76 -11.05 26.35
C VAL A 497 27.51 -12.35 26.08
N PHE A 498 28.00 -12.49 24.84
CA PHE A 498 28.88 -13.57 24.40
C PHE A 498 30.34 -13.08 24.38
N PRO A 499 31.34 -13.98 24.50
CA PRO A 499 32.74 -13.60 24.31
C PRO A 499 32.99 -13.14 22.87
N THR A 500 34.03 -12.33 22.65
CA THR A 500 34.44 -11.95 21.29
C THR A 500 34.63 -13.20 20.42
N PHE A 501 33.90 -13.26 19.33
CA PHE A 501 33.93 -14.37 18.40
C PHE A 501 35.20 -14.35 17.55
N ASP A 502 35.83 -15.51 17.39
CA ASP A 502 37.06 -15.70 16.60
C ASP A 502 36.86 -16.80 15.57
N MET A 503 36.88 -16.43 14.28
CA MET A 503 36.72 -17.35 13.15
C MET A 503 37.70 -18.52 13.15
N ARG A 504 38.87 -18.39 13.82
CA ARG A 504 39.87 -19.47 13.90
C ARG A 504 39.41 -20.66 14.73
N GLN A 505 38.33 -20.52 15.50
CA GLN A 505 37.74 -21.58 16.32
C GLN A 505 36.85 -22.53 15.50
N ILE A 506 36.66 -22.28 14.20
CA ILE A 506 35.85 -23.09 13.30
C ILE A 506 36.75 -23.99 12.45
N HIS A 507 36.49 -25.30 12.49
CA HIS A 507 37.17 -26.29 11.68
C HIS A 507 36.18 -27.04 10.80
N ILE A 508 36.35 -26.95 9.49
CA ILE A 508 35.50 -27.66 8.51
C ILE A 508 35.85 -29.14 8.54
N ILE A 509 34.84 -30.00 8.74
CA ILE A 509 34.99 -31.46 8.61
C ILE A 509 34.85 -31.85 7.13
N GLY A 510 33.83 -31.33 6.46
CA GLY A 510 33.58 -31.60 5.06
C GLY A 510 32.24 -31.06 4.58
N THR A 511 32.05 -31.07 3.27
CA THR A 511 30.78 -30.72 2.61
C THR A 511 30.30 -31.93 1.80
N LYS A 512 29.03 -32.27 1.97
CA LYS A 512 28.34 -33.33 1.25
C LYS A 512 27.26 -32.71 0.36
N GLU A 513 27.34 -32.97 -0.94
CA GLU A 513 26.25 -32.74 -1.88
C GLU A 513 25.22 -33.86 -1.72
N ASN A 514 23.98 -33.49 -1.39
CA ASN A 514 22.87 -34.44 -1.29
C ASN A 514 22.11 -34.52 -2.61
N LYS A 515 21.91 -33.38 -3.28
CA LYS A 515 21.19 -33.28 -4.56
C LYS A 515 21.77 -32.15 -5.43
N PHE A 516 21.87 -32.42 -6.73
CA PHE A 516 22.07 -31.42 -7.77
C PHE A 516 21.23 -31.84 -8.97
N GLU A 517 20.24 -31.03 -9.32
CA GLU A 517 19.31 -31.34 -10.42
C GLU A 517 19.09 -30.11 -11.29
N VAL A 518 19.33 -30.25 -12.60
CA VAL A 518 18.93 -29.25 -13.59
C VAL A 518 17.48 -29.53 -13.95
N LEU A 519 16.59 -28.59 -13.62
CA LEU A 519 15.15 -28.73 -13.81
C LEU A 519 14.68 -28.11 -15.14
N ASN A 520 15.47 -27.19 -15.72
CA ASN A 520 15.18 -26.58 -17.01
C ASN A 520 16.39 -26.60 -17.95
N GLU A 521 16.31 -27.36 -19.04
CA GLU A 521 17.37 -27.42 -20.04
C GLU A 521 17.17 -26.44 -21.21
N ASN A 522 16.04 -25.72 -21.24
CA ASN A 522 15.76 -24.76 -22.31
C ASN A 522 16.74 -23.57 -22.23
N PRO A 523 17.10 -22.92 -23.36
CA PRO A 523 17.95 -21.74 -23.35
C PRO A 523 17.33 -20.59 -22.54
N ILE A 524 18.08 -20.09 -21.56
CA ILE A 524 17.69 -18.95 -20.71
C ILE A 524 18.52 -17.72 -21.11
N ALA A 525 17.86 -16.57 -21.24
CA ALA A 525 18.57 -15.31 -21.47
C ALA A 525 19.46 -14.97 -20.26
N PRO A 526 20.72 -14.53 -20.44
CA PRO A 526 21.61 -14.20 -19.32
C PRO A 526 21.01 -13.23 -18.30
N ASP A 527 20.26 -12.23 -18.77
CA ASP A 527 19.56 -11.25 -17.93
C ASP A 527 18.51 -11.91 -17.00
N ALA A 528 17.84 -12.97 -17.46
CA ALA A 528 16.84 -13.67 -16.66
C ALA A 528 17.48 -14.51 -15.53
N LEU A 529 18.71 -15.00 -15.73
CA LEU A 529 19.47 -15.66 -14.67
C LEU A 529 20.01 -14.67 -13.64
N HIS A 530 20.37 -13.45 -14.06
CA HIS A 530 20.75 -12.39 -13.14
C HIS A 530 19.58 -11.91 -12.26
N GLY A 531 18.36 -11.95 -12.79
CA GLY A 531 17.13 -11.64 -12.06
C GLY A 531 16.44 -12.83 -11.41
N ALA A 532 17.06 -14.01 -11.39
CA ALA A 532 16.46 -15.23 -10.88
C ALA A 532 16.02 -15.09 -9.41
N THR A 533 14.90 -15.73 -9.07
CA THR A 533 14.41 -15.79 -7.69
C THR A 533 14.85 -17.09 -7.03
N ILE A 534 14.75 -17.15 -5.71
CA ILE A 534 15.26 -18.26 -4.92
C ILE A 534 14.17 -18.70 -3.96
N GLU A 535 13.87 -19.99 -3.97
CA GLU A 535 13.04 -20.65 -2.98
C GLU A 535 13.93 -21.56 -2.14
N CYS A 536 14.01 -21.31 -0.84
CA CYS A 536 14.71 -22.20 0.10
C CYS A 536 13.70 -23.19 0.67
N ASN A 537 13.81 -24.46 0.26
CA ASN A 537 12.99 -25.55 0.79
C ASN A 537 13.38 -25.88 2.24
N ASP A 538 14.68 -25.88 2.53
CA ASP A 538 15.23 -26.03 3.88
C ASP A 538 16.47 -25.14 4.06
N LEU A 539 16.54 -24.49 5.21
CA LEU A 539 17.68 -23.69 5.63
C LEU A 539 17.82 -23.90 7.14
N THR A 540 18.59 -24.92 7.51
CA THR A 540 18.68 -25.37 8.89
C THR A 540 20.13 -25.45 9.38
N ILE A 541 20.39 -24.88 10.56
CA ILE A 541 21.62 -25.05 11.31
C ILE A 541 21.37 -26.02 12.46
N PHE A 542 22.01 -27.19 12.38
CA PHE A 542 22.02 -28.20 13.44
C PHE A 542 23.22 -27.97 14.35
N ALA A 543 23.01 -27.69 15.62
CA ALA A 543 24.10 -27.53 16.60
C ALA A 543 24.04 -28.65 17.64
N ASP A 544 25.13 -29.38 17.84
CA ASP A 544 25.26 -30.40 18.88
C ASP A 544 26.30 -29.97 19.92
N LEU A 545 25.81 -29.59 21.10
CA LEU A 545 26.66 -29.13 22.19
C LEU A 545 27.49 -30.26 22.83
N ARG A 546 27.09 -31.53 22.67
CA ARG A 546 27.86 -32.67 23.23
C ARG A 546 29.15 -32.89 22.46
N ASN A 547 29.09 -32.73 21.14
CA ASN A 547 30.21 -32.98 20.24
C ASN A 547 30.90 -31.68 19.79
N ASN A 548 30.38 -30.51 20.20
CA ASN A 548 30.79 -29.19 19.69
C ASN A 548 30.78 -29.11 18.16
N THR A 549 29.75 -29.68 17.53
CA THR A 549 29.62 -29.70 16.07
C THR A 549 28.46 -28.85 15.61
N ILE A 550 28.61 -28.23 14.43
CA ILE A 550 27.50 -27.61 13.71
C ILE A 550 27.43 -28.23 12.31
N SER A 551 26.24 -28.52 11.84
CA SER A 551 25.96 -28.85 10.45
C SER A 551 25.05 -27.78 9.84
N VAL A 552 25.45 -27.22 8.70
CA VAL A 552 24.65 -26.28 7.92
C VAL A 552 24.03 -27.05 6.76
N HIS A 553 22.71 -27.22 6.81
CA HIS A 553 21.91 -27.83 5.76
C HIS A 553 21.19 -26.75 4.96
N VAL A 554 21.33 -26.78 3.65
CA VAL A 554 20.58 -25.90 2.75
C VAL A 554 20.09 -26.67 1.54
N ASP A 555 18.80 -26.58 1.28
CA ASP A 555 18.12 -27.01 0.06
C ASP A 555 17.42 -25.79 -0.55
N PHE A 556 17.82 -25.44 -1.78
CA PHE A 556 17.21 -24.33 -2.50
C PHE A 556 17.01 -24.63 -3.98
N VAL A 557 16.01 -23.96 -4.55
CA VAL A 557 15.68 -23.95 -5.97
C VAL A 557 15.90 -22.55 -6.52
N ILE A 558 16.69 -22.47 -7.59
CA ILE A 558 16.77 -21.27 -8.45
C ILE A 558 15.56 -21.32 -9.37
N LEU A 559 14.77 -20.27 -9.37
CA LEU A 559 13.58 -20.10 -10.21
C LEU A 559 13.82 -18.99 -11.23
N ASP A 560 12.96 -18.94 -12.25
CA ASP A 560 12.85 -17.77 -13.09
C ASP A 560 12.58 -16.49 -12.27
N PRO A 561 12.81 -15.30 -12.85
CA PRO A 561 12.56 -14.05 -12.13
C PRO A 561 11.13 -13.88 -11.63
N ILE A 562 10.19 -14.64 -12.19
CA ILE A 562 8.79 -14.62 -11.77
C ILE A 562 8.38 -15.75 -10.81
N GLY A 563 9.34 -16.55 -10.31
CA GLY A 563 9.13 -17.56 -9.26
C GLY A 563 8.22 -18.72 -9.68
N LYS A 564 8.05 -18.98 -10.99
CA LYS A 564 7.14 -19.98 -11.55
C LYS A 564 7.87 -21.18 -12.16
N VAL A 565 8.96 -20.92 -12.87
CA VAL A 565 9.68 -21.97 -13.61
C VAL A 565 10.95 -22.33 -12.84
N PRO A 566 11.04 -23.53 -12.26
CA PRO A 566 12.26 -23.95 -11.59
C PRO A 566 13.36 -24.21 -12.62
N TYR A 567 14.55 -23.69 -12.34
CA TYR A 567 15.72 -23.82 -13.19
C TYR A 567 16.65 -24.91 -12.70
N LEU A 568 17.02 -24.87 -11.42
CA LEU A 568 18.04 -25.75 -10.85
C LEU A 568 17.79 -25.89 -9.35
N GLU A 569 17.93 -27.10 -8.82
CA GLU A 569 17.86 -27.40 -7.38
C GLU A 569 19.20 -27.90 -6.88
N TYR A 570 19.59 -27.43 -5.68
CA TYR A 570 20.83 -27.81 -5.03
C TYR A 570 20.65 -27.96 -3.52
N ASP A 571 21.04 -29.13 -3.02
CA ASP A 571 20.96 -29.52 -1.61
C ASP A 571 22.34 -29.97 -1.13
N PHE A 572 22.80 -29.36 -0.04
CA PHE A 572 24.07 -29.69 0.59
C PHE A 572 24.04 -29.62 2.13
N ASN A 573 24.96 -30.36 2.73
CA ASN A 573 25.34 -30.25 4.14
C ASN A 573 26.81 -29.85 4.26
N THR A 574 27.15 -28.90 5.14
CA THR A 574 28.54 -28.65 5.54
C THR A 574 28.69 -28.80 7.04
N ASP A 575 29.59 -29.68 7.44
CA ASP A 575 29.84 -30.05 8.83
C ASP A 575 31.10 -29.35 9.37
N PHE A 576 31.00 -28.90 10.61
CA PHE A 576 32.03 -28.15 11.32
C PHE A 576 32.23 -28.70 12.74
N VAL A 577 33.46 -28.65 13.24
CA VAL A 577 33.82 -28.81 14.65
C VAL A 577 34.27 -27.45 15.18
N PHE A 578 33.88 -27.15 16.42
CA PHE A 578 34.22 -25.91 17.10
C PHE A 578 35.02 -26.20 18.37
N ASP A 579 36.00 -25.35 18.66
CA ASP A 579 36.81 -25.48 19.87
C ASP A 579 35.99 -25.36 21.16
N ASN A 580 34.95 -24.51 21.17
CA ASN A 580 34.14 -24.25 22.37
C ASN A 580 32.73 -23.73 22.07
N LEU A 581 31.93 -24.49 21.31
CA LEU A 581 30.58 -24.10 20.87
C LEU A 581 29.68 -23.61 22.02
N LYS A 582 29.75 -24.27 23.17
CA LYS A 582 28.98 -23.94 24.38
C LYS A 582 29.19 -22.52 24.93
N LYS A 583 30.25 -21.82 24.56
CA LYS A 583 30.44 -20.41 24.95
C LYS A 583 29.61 -19.44 24.15
N HIS A 584 29.08 -19.87 23.01
CA HIS A 584 28.36 -19.08 22.02
C HIS A 584 26.88 -19.48 21.92
N LEU A 585 26.42 -20.31 22.87
CA LEU A 585 25.04 -20.77 22.94
C LEU A 585 24.66 -21.02 24.40
N VAL A 586 23.56 -20.40 24.84
CA VAL A 586 23.04 -20.55 26.20
C VAL A 586 21.62 -21.10 26.12
N ILE A 587 21.37 -22.21 26.80
CA ILE A 587 20.03 -22.78 26.98
C ILE A 587 19.78 -22.94 28.47
N THR A 588 18.75 -22.26 28.96
CA THR A 588 18.25 -22.38 30.33
C THR A 588 16.75 -22.75 30.29
N ASP A 589 16.16 -22.99 31.46
CA ASP A 589 14.71 -23.23 31.56
C ASP A 589 13.90 -21.97 31.24
N ASP A 590 14.50 -20.77 31.38
CA ASP A 590 13.84 -19.47 31.23
C ASP A 590 14.06 -18.82 29.86
N TYR A 591 15.24 -19.02 29.26
CA TYR A 591 15.59 -18.39 27.97
C TYR A 591 16.63 -19.19 27.17
N LEU A 592 16.66 -18.89 25.87
CA LEU A 592 17.65 -19.35 24.91
C LEU A 592 18.34 -18.14 24.28
N ALA A 593 19.66 -18.22 24.13
CA ALA A 593 20.45 -17.25 23.39
C ALA A 593 21.46 -17.96 22.48
N PHE A 594 21.66 -17.42 21.30
CA PHE A 594 22.61 -17.90 20.29
C PHE A 594 23.47 -16.72 19.85
N ASP A 595 24.78 -16.92 19.68
CA ASP A 595 25.66 -15.85 19.19
C ASP A 595 25.43 -15.60 17.68
N TYR A 596 24.93 -14.42 17.34
CA TYR A 596 24.68 -14.03 15.94
C TYR A 596 25.95 -14.09 15.07
N GLN A 597 27.13 -13.77 15.61
CA GLN A 597 28.37 -13.80 14.82
C GLN A 597 28.74 -15.24 14.44
N LEU A 598 28.50 -16.19 15.35
CA LEU A 598 28.70 -17.61 15.10
C LEU A 598 27.76 -18.13 14.01
N SER A 599 26.46 -17.80 14.07
CA SER A 599 25.49 -18.32 13.10
C SER A 599 25.76 -17.80 11.70
N VAL A 600 26.04 -16.50 11.58
CA VAL A 600 26.46 -15.85 10.34
C VAL A 600 27.72 -16.53 9.81
N ALA A 601 28.76 -16.67 10.62
CA ALA A 601 30.01 -17.30 10.20
C ALA A 601 29.82 -18.74 9.69
N ALA A 602 29.08 -19.57 10.44
CA ALA A 602 28.82 -20.96 10.05
C ALA A 602 28.06 -21.04 8.72
N PHE A 603 27.00 -20.24 8.55
CA PHE A 603 26.23 -20.17 7.32
C PHE A 603 27.08 -19.74 6.12
N TYR A 604 27.80 -18.62 6.23
CA TYR A 604 28.64 -18.10 5.14
C TYR A 604 29.75 -19.08 4.76
N LEU A 605 30.44 -19.68 5.75
CA LEU A 605 31.46 -20.69 5.48
C LEU A 605 30.86 -21.93 4.82
N GLY A 606 29.65 -22.35 5.23
CA GLY A 606 28.94 -23.49 4.64
C GLY A 606 28.67 -23.24 3.16
N CYS A 607 28.10 -22.08 2.84
CA CYS A 607 27.86 -21.65 1.47
C CYS A 607 29.15 -21.55 0.64
N ILE A 608 30.23 -20.96 1.18
CA ILE A 608 31.52 -20.85 0.48
C ILE A 608 32.09 -22.23 0.14
N ASN A 609 32.03 -23.17 1.07
CA ASN A 609 32.55 -24.53 0.83
C ASN A 609 31.70 -25.26 -0.21
N ALA A 610 30.37 -25.20 -0.09
CA ALA A 610 29.43 -25.78 -1.05
C ALA A 610 29.58 -25.17 -2.45
N ASP A 611 29.88 -23.87 -2.54
CA ASP A 611 30.07 -23.16 -3.81
C ASP A 611 31.23 -23.74 -4.65
N ASN A 612 32.27 -24.28 -4.01
CA ASN A 612 33.38 -24.93 -4.70
C ASN A 612 32.96 -26.21 -5.42
N PHE A 613 31.95 -26.92 -4.90
CA PHE A 613 31.37 -28.10 -5.56
C PHE A 613 30.36 -27.67 -6.62
N PHE A 614 29.47 -26.75 -6.26
CA PHE A 614 28.45 -26.20 -7.16
C PHE A 614 29.06 -25.64 -8.46
N LYS A 615 30.09 -24.79 -8.36
CA LYS A 615 30.77 -24.20 -9.52
C LYS A 615 31.31 -25.25 -10.49
N LYS A 616 31.78 -26.40 -10.00
CA LYS A 616 32.25 -27.51 -10.86
C LYS A 616 31.11 -28.20 -11.58
N ARG A 617 29.90 -28.21 -11.00
CA ARG A 617 28.70 -28.80 -11.61
C ARG A 617 28.11 -27.92 -12.69
N VAL A 618 28.05 -26.61 -12.44
CA VAL A 618 27.48 -25.65 -13.39
C VAL A 618 28.48 -25.16 -14.43
N ASP A 619 29.77 -25.49 -14.29
CA ASP A 619 30.79 -25.17 -15.28
C ASP A 619 30.35 -25.68 -16.67
N GLN A 620 30.55 -24.85 -17.69
CA GLN A 620 30.16 -25.13 -19.08
C GLN A 620 28.65 -25.32 -19.32
N THR A 621 27.80 -25.07 -18.33
CA THR A 621 26.34 -24.98 -18.50
C THR A 621 25.90 -23.51 -18.61
N GLN A 622 24.65 -23.26 -19.00
CA GLN A 622 24.09 -21.90 -18.96
C GLN A 622 24.07 -21.28 -17.55
N TYR A 623 24.16 -22.11 -16.50
CA TYR A 623 24.19 -21.69 -15.09
C TYR A 623 25.57 -21.29 -14.58
N ALA A 624 26.59 -21.23 -15.45
CA ALA A 624 27.97 -20.91 -15.05
C ALA A 624 28.13 -19.55 -14.35
N ILE A 625 27.16 -18.63 -14.49
CA ILE A 625 27.14 -17.33 -13.81
C ILE A 625 26.59 -17.38 -12.38
N CYS A 626 25.90 -18.47 -12.02
CA CYS A 626 25.30 -18.70 -10.71
C CYS A 626 26.35 -19.18 -9.71
N THR A 627 26.23 -18.77 -8.45
CA THR A 627 27.07 -19.25 -7.35
C THR A 627 26.23 -19.33 -6.08
N VAL A 628 26.47 -20.33 -5.22
CA VAL A 628 25.76 -20.50 -3.94
C VAL A 628 25.88 -19.24 -3.10
N VAL A 629 27.07 -18.63 -3.06
CA VAL A 629 27.32 -17.39 -2.33
C VAL A 629 26.51 -16.22 -2.88
N LYS A 630 26.43 -16.03 -4.20
CA LYS A 630 25.64 -14.92 -4.77
C LYS A 630 24.15 -15.13 -4.56
N THR A 631 23.71 -16.38 -4.61
CA THR A 631 22.32 -16.79 -4.41
C THR A 631 21.90 -16.52 -2.97
N LEU A 632 22.61 -17.08 -1.99
CA LEU A 632 22.14 -17.12 -0.60
C LEU A 632 22.75 -16.03 0.30
N CYS A 633 23.96 -15.58 0.02
CA CYS A 633 24.76 -14.75 0.94
C CYS A 633 24.84 -13.27 0.55
N ASN A 634 24.40 -12.90 -0.66
CA ASN A 634 24.32 -11.49 -1.06
C ASN A 634 23.20 -10.74 -0.34
N ASP A 635 22.16 -11.45 0.08
CA ASP A 635 21.05 -10.88 0.84
C ASP A 635 21.19 -11.23 2.32
N GLU A 636 21.55 -10.23 3.13
CA GLU A 636 21.70 -10.37 4.59
C GLU A 636 20.40 -10.85 5.27
N ARG A 637 19.23 -10.65 4.64
CA ARG A 637 17.94 -11.07 5.19
C ARG A 637 17.74 -12.58 5.15
N THR A 638 18.46 -13.32 4.30
CA THR A 638 18.37 -14.79 4.22
C THR A 638 18.61 -15.44 5.59
N ILE A 639 19.48 -14.83 6.41
CA ILE A 639 19.84 -15.32 7.75
C ILE A 639 18.62 -15.41 8.67
N HIS A 640 17.64 -14.50 8.54
CA HIS A 640 16.44 -14.50 9.37
C HIS A 640 15.47 -15.64 9.10
N HIS A 641 15.66 -16.35 7.98
CA HIS A 641 14.88 -17.54 7.63
C HIS A 641 15.52 -18.82 8.15
N ILE A 642 16.73 -18.76 8.74
CA ILE A 642 17.41 -19.93 9.29
C ILE A 642 16.60 -20.53 10.43
N LYS A 643 16.32 -21.83 10.33
CA LYS A 643 15.87 -22.68 11.43
C LYS A 643 17.10 -23.19 12.18
N TYR A 644 17.07 -23.10 13.51
CA TYR A 644 18.06 -23.74 14.36
C TYR A 644 17.47 -24.99 15.00
N VAL A 645 18.25 -26.06 15.01
CA VAL A 645 17.96 -27.31 15.71
C VAL A 645 19.13 -27.59 16.64
N VAL A 646 18.95 -27.34 17.93
CA VAL A 646 20.03 -27.42 18.92
C VAL A 646 19.84 -28.62 19.82
N THR A 647 20.85 -29.48 19.90
CA THR A 647 20.91 -30.61 20.83
C THR A 647 21.76 -30.24 22.04
N SER A 648 21.15 -30.21 23.22
CA SER A 648 21.83 -29.86 24.47
C SER A 648 22.76 -30.96 24.98
N GLU A 649 23.59 -30.64 25.97
CA GLU A 649 24.47 -31.62 26.64
C GLU A 649 23.68 -32.79 27.26
N LYS A 650 22.43 -32.54 27.68
CA LYS A 650 21.52 -33.56 28.24
C LYS A 650 20.79 -34.37 27.15
N GLY A 651 21.01 -34.05 25.87
CA GLY A 651 20.36 -34.71 24.73
C GLY A 651 18.96 -34.19 24.41
N CYS A 652 18.54 -33.07 24.98
CA CYS A 652 17.27 -32.43 24.62
C CYS A 652 17.42 -31.67 23.30
N VAL A 653 16.40 -31.70 22.43
CA VAL A 653 16.38 -31.00 21.15
C VAL A 653 15.48 -29.76 21.23
N TYR A 654 15.99 -28.62 20.77
CA TYR A 654 15.29 -27.35 20.73
C TYR A 654 15.21 -26.84 19.29
N GLU A 655 14.03 -26.39 18.86
CA GLU A 655 13.81 -25.85 17.52
C GLU A 655 13.29 -24.42 17.59
N PHE A 656 13.92 -23.51 16.85
CA PHE A 656 13.51 -22.11 16.78
C PHE A 656 14.02 -21.47 15.48
N PHE A 657 13.44 -20.34 15.09
CA PHE A 657 13.90 -19.55 13.94
C PHE A 657 14.76 -18.37 14.38
N ASP A 658 15.67 -17.94 13.53
CA ASP A 658 16.53 -16.79 13.75
C ASP A 658 15.77 -15.51 14.13
N LYS A 659 14.71 -15.20 13.38
CA LYS A 659 13.80 -14.07 13.66
C LYS A 659 13.15 -14.08 15.05
N ASN A 660 13.21 -15.20 15.79
CA ASN A 660 12.67 -15.31 17.15
C ASN A 660 13.73 -15.02 18.23
N VAL A 661 15.01 -15.04 17.88
CA VAL A 661 16.14 -14.93 18.83
C VAL A 661 16.97 -13.68 18.54
N HIS A 662 17.14 -13.32 17.27
CA HIS A 662 17.84 -12.11 16.85
C HIS A 662 16.85 -11.05 16.37
N ASN A 663 17.10 -9.79 16.76
CA ASN A 663 16.35 -8.68 16.20
C ASN A 663 16.65 -8.56 14.71
N ASN A 664 15.62 -8.56 13.88
CA ASN A 664 15.77 -8.29 12.46
C ASN A 664 16.05 -6.79 12.25
N PRO A 665 17.28 -6.39 11.84
CA PRO A 665 17.64 -5.01 11.64
C PRO A 665 17.07 -4.44 10.34
N PHE A 666 16.16 -5.16 9.68
CA PHE A 666 15.45 -4.78 8.45
C PHE A 666 13.92 -4.77 8.61
N ASP A 667 13.37 -5.20 9.76
CA ASP A 667 11.91 -5.27 10.01
C ASP A 667 11.43 -3.98 10.71
N PHE A 668 11.05 -2.95 9.94
CA PHE A 668 10.53 -1.65 10.42
C PHE A 668 9.07 -1.44 10.04
#